data_AF-A0A963R876-F1
#
_entry.id   AF-A0A963R876-F1
#
_cell.length_a   1.000
_cell.length_b   1.000
_cell.length_c   1.000
_cell.angle_alpha   90.00
_cell.angle_beta   90.00
_cell.angle_gamma   90.00
#
_symmetry.space_group_name_H-M   'P 1'
#
loop_
_entity.id
_entity.type
_entity.pdbx_description
1 polymer ?
#
loop_
_entity_poly.entity_id
_entity_poly.type
_entity_poly.pdbx_seq_one_letter_code
_entity_poly.pdbx_strand_id
1 'polypeptide(L)'
;MSFQPLDLTGQPVVPALDDGGEPLPGAIIYDPDTGTVTFTVALPDVGTLQYSYSSVFDASGLRAVSGIFNNIGAGQYQFGQTGTLFLRNLDSGYGSYLSQYLPAAEEGDSEAHPFASALDTATHDFGTATILDQPNYAVEQDGESGEAIVHTVVDYTPRMISQTIVSQDALDAGGAANAIDDYGDTPFVGNLATTPGDPSYTGLFVLFGQFLDHGLDLLGKGADLDPDSGTSAKIVIPFAESDPLYAIAPGHSFTMSRASVAGFDEDGAPQYDNLTSPLSDQNQTYGSISAVTDLLREWVEDPNNPGTFIPGMRLLDGDTLAQEWTRWDGVSTTQTLPTLTELRIAVHNTLNPDLGRTELTYADLLDYQGTGQTVMGDFLPIADNIDTTSDVNIFGDGPNILKDADLDSLLILMPENPGDPESRILVLGVQPDADPELVNEAMLQALGAHYVAGDTRANENVGLTSLHHIFHEEHNYQVDTLIDSILSAYAAGEYTADQLHAWQTAVLGEDDIPLTDAQGNYVDANGAISWDQGSIFQAAKLVVEMEEQHVVIEQYARLVTPDLPEYSGYEAGTNSGISLEFSQAAFRYGHSQLRETVDAIDPDGGITGAVTKLALASVFLSPTVYAELGPGAIALGMSHQLGGETDEFVTAALQQSLLGQPMDLPAINIARGRDIGLPTLNEARTQLFAALQDSDYPLSGELAPYESWNDFAANMLHPSSLVNFIAAYSFDGDLTAAAAAMEDEEFMNGGDQGFQLIDLWVGGLAEAHVDGGILGSTFNAIFVDQIERLMNGDRLFYLARLEEALPEASDLVEQILALQYKDIVERTTGVEHLAGNVFLHADSYLELGDTPDADELAARGTEDDPHKYGDLVETLQLGVYSDQGGSVADNGSTVSVGGISYVLDVRPNGDIGLDGVTPVAGFDAHEVIGGTDFDDRIHAGGGFDTLYGEGGDDRLFGGDGDDYLYGGGGDDVLDGGEGEDQLDGGDGDDILRAGPGTMDGDVLLGGDGNDQLFGAGGDDELYGGSGNDAIDGHAGFDRIFGGAGDDVLTGGGGDDTI
;
A
#
# COMPACT_ATOMS: atom_id res chain seq x y z
N MET A 1 40.99 5.78 16.05
CA MET A 1 40.50 6.98 16.75
C MET A 1 39.31 6.52 17.56
N SER A 2 39.23 6.82 18.85
CA SER A 2 38.09 6.43 19.68
C SER A 2 36.93 7.38 19.38
N PHE A 3 35.89 6.89 18.72
CA PHE A 3 34.64 7.62 18.56
C PHE A 3 33.78 7.40 19.80
N GLN A 4 33.17 8.46 20.33
CA GLN A 4 32.16 8.38 21.38
C GLN A 4 30.78 8.39 20.71
N PRO A 5 29.86 7.47 21.06
CA PRO A 5 28.47 7.52 20.57
C PRO A 5 27.79 8.81 21.04
N LEU A 6 26.76 9.30 20.36
CA LEU A 6 25.97 10.49 20.74
C LEU A 6 24.51 10.12 21.09
N ASP A 7 23.83 10.88 21.96
CA ASP A 7 22.41 10.69 22.35
C ASP A 7 21.43 11.36 21.37
N LEU A 8 20.12 11.27 21.63
CA LEU A 8 19.02 11.85 20.83
C LEU A 8 19.08 13.37 20.64
N THR A 9 20.05 14.05 21.27
CA THR A 9 20.31 15.50 21.10
C THR A 9 21.67 15.79 20.47
N GLY A 10 22.37 14.77 19.96
CA GLY A 10 23.69 14.90 19.34
C GLY A 10 24.85 15.13 20.32
N GLN A 11 24.69 14.80 21.62
CA GLN A 11 25.75 14.91 22.63
C GLN A 11 26.41 13.55 22.92
N PRO A 12 27.72 13.45 23.22
CA PRO A 12 28.37 12.18 23.54
C PRO A 12 27.65 11.43 24.66
N VAL A 13 27.26 10.17 24.40
CA VAL A 13 26.74 9.18 25.36
C VAL A 13 27.81 8.98 26.43
N VAL A 14 27.74 9.85 27.43
CA VAL A 14 28.09 9.48 28.78
C VAL A 14 26.93 8.59 29.22
N PRO A 15 27.16 7.38 29.76
CA PRO A 15 26.07 6.61 30.34
C PRO A 15 25.38 7.55 31.31
N ALA A 16 24.13 7.86 31.00
CA ALA A 16 23.31 8.79 31.77
C ALA A 16 23.03 8.04 33.07
N LEU A 17 23.95 8.14 34.03
CA LEU A 17 23.82 7.55 35.35
C LEU A 17 23.33 8.65 36.29
N ASP A 18 22.44 8.32 37.21
CA ASP A 18 22.14 9.22 38.32
C ASP A 18 23.41 9.47 39.18
N ASP A 19 23.33 10.39 40.13
CA ASP A 19 24.44 10.70 41.05
C ASP A 19 24.89 9.48 41.90
N GLY A 20 24.15 8.36 41.84
CA GLY A 20 24.44 7.07 42.48
C GLY A 20 25.08 6.02 41.58
N GLY A 21 25.13 6.21 40.26
CA GLY A 21 25.67 5.26 39.30
C GLY A 21 24.64 4.31 38.67
N GLU A 22 23.34 4.59 38.81
CA GLU A 22 22.25 3.81 38.21
C GLU A 22 21.78 4.44 36.88
N PRO A 23 21.39 3.66 35.85
CA PRO A 23 21.00 4.20 34.54
C PRO A 23 19.73 5.07 34.61
N LEU A 24 19.73 6.18 33.89
CA LEU A 24 18.59 7.07 33.70
C LEU A 24 17.56 6.42 32.74
N PRO A 25 16.27 6.78 32.85
CA PRO A 25 15.22 6.30 31.94
C PRO A 25 15.60 6.55 30.47
N GLY A 26 15.46 5.53 29.61
CA GLY A 26 15.82 5.58 28.19
C GLY A 26 17.30 5.30 27.89
N ALA A 27 18.13 5.01 28.90
CA ALA A 27 19.54 4.69 28.68
C ALA A 27 19.73 3.30 28.04
N ILE A 28 20.47 3.27 26.93
CA ILE A 28 20.96 2.06 26.28
C ILE A 28 22.41 1.83 26.73
N ILE A 29 22.70 0.67 27.29
CA ILE A 29 24.04 0.28 27.73
C ILE A 29 24.49 -0.93 26.92
N TYR A 30 25.45 -0.70 26.03
CA TYR A 30 26.18 -1.78 25.37
C TYR A 30 27.42 -2.14 26.19
N ASP A 31 27.53 -3.41 26.61
CA ASP A 31 28.73 -3.94 27.25
C ASP A 31 29.62 -4.63 26.20
N PRO A 32 30.74 -3.99 25.79
CA PRO A 32 31.62 -4.54 24.75
C PRO A 32 32.42 -5.77 25.21
N ASP A 33 32.50 -6.06 26.51
CA ASP A 33 33.22 -7.23 27.03
C ASP A 33 32.33 -8.49 27.03
N THR A 34 31.00 -8.31 27.06
CA THR A 34 30.00 -9.41 27.11
C THR A 34 29.11 -9.49 25.87
N GLY A 35 29.04 -8.43 25.04
CA GLY A 35 28.15 -8.33 23.89
C GLY A 35 26.70 -8.00 24.26
N THR A 36 26.42 -7.74 25.54
CA THR A 36 25.07 -7.54 26.08
C THR A 36 24.57 -6.12 25.83
N VAL A 37 23.30 -5.97 25.41
CA VAL A 37 22.60 -4.68 25.31
C VAL A 37 21.55 -4.61 26.42
N THR A 38 21.63 -3.59 27.27
CA THR A 38 20.66 -3.35 28.35
C THR A 38 19.84 -2.08 28.08
N PHE A 39 18.54 -2.22 28.14
CA PHE A 39 17.53 -1.17 28.04
C PHE A 39 16.97 -0.86 29.41
N THR A 40 16.77 0.42 29.69
CA THR A 40 16.17 0.87 30.94
C THR A 40 14.91 1.69 30.63
N VAL A 41 13.74 1.10 30.85
CA VAL A 41 12.44 1.77 30.72
C VAL A 41 11.97 2.15 32.13
N ALA A 42 11.69 3.43 32.37
CA ALA A 42 11.05 3.83 33.62
C ALA A 42 9.55 3.95 33.39
N LEU A 43 8.80 3.11 34.09
CA LEU A 43 7.35 3.22 34.13
C LEU A 43 6.95 4.03 35.37
N PRO A 44 6.08 5.04 35.25
CA PRO A 44 5.54 5.71 36.42
C PRO A 44 4.74 4.70 37.26
N ASP A 45 4.96 4.77 38.58
CA ASP A 45 4.36 3.90 39.62
C ASP A 45 4.71 2.39 39.59
N VAL A 46 5.43 1.89 38.57
CA VAL A 46 5.88 0.47 38.49
C VAL A 46 7.40 0.31 38.71
N GLY A 47 8.17 1.40 38.61
CA GLY A 47 9.63 1.39 38.79
C GLY A 47 10.40 1.23 37.48
N THR A 48 11.70 0.94 37.58
CA THR A 48 12.59 0.81 36.43
C THR A 48 12.62 -0.64 35.93
N LEU A 49 12.14 -0.89 34.71
CA LEU A 49 12.28 -2.17 34.02
C LEU A 49 13.58 -2.17 33.22
N GLN A 50 14.38 -3.22 33.42
CA GLN A 50 15.60 -3.44 32.65
C GLN A 50 15.47 -4.67 31.76
N TYR A 51 15.54 -4.48 30.45
CA TYR A 51 15.63 -5.57 29.48
C TYR A 51 17.10 -5.76 29.12
N SER A 52 17.65 -6.97 29.28
CA SER A 52 19.05 -7.24 28.93
C SER A 52 19.12 -8.41 27.97
N TYR A 53 19.70 -8.18 26.80
CA TYR A 53 19.88 -9.18 25.76
C TYR A 53 21.31 -9.72 25.82
N SER A 54 21.46 -11.04 25.92
CA SER A 54 22.73 -11.69 26.23
C SER A 54 23.78 -11.58 25.13
N SER A 55 23.38 -11.37 23.86
CA SER A 55 24.30 -10.92 22.81
C SER A 55 23.55 -10.22 21.66
N VAL A 56 24.27 -9.40 20.88
CA VAL A 56 23.80 -8.79 19.62
C VAL A 56 23.47 -9.83 18.53
N PHE A 57 23.89 -11.08 18.74
CA PHE A 57 23.73 -12.22 17.84
C PHE A 57 23.00 -13.41 18.49
N ASP A 58 22.40 -13.24 19.67
CA ASP A 58 21.50 -14.27 20.20
C ASP A 58 20.21 -14.14 19.39
N ALA A 59 19.90 -15.21 18.65
CA ALA A 59 18.65 -15.34 17.93
C ALA A 59 17.48 -14.93 18.83
N SER A 60 16.53 -14.17 18.29
CA SER A 60 15.33 -13.60 18.96
C SER A 60 15.46 -12.18 19.54
N GLY A 61 16.01 -11.24 18.76
CA GLY A 61 15.82 -9.81 18.98
C GLY A 61 14.79 -9.27 17.98
N LEU A 62 13.52 -9.20 18.41
CA LEU A 62 12.39 -8.68 17.65
C LEU A 62 12.62 -7.24 17.16
N ARG A 63 12.09 -6.93 15.98
CA ARG A 63 11.93 -5.56 15.49
C ARG A 63 11.12 -4.76 16.50
N ALA A 64 11.69 -3.69 17.06
CA ALA A 64 10.84 -2.70 17.73
C ALA A 64 9.94 -2.07 16.66
N VAL A 65 8.67 -1.81 16.98
CA VAL A 65 7.70 -1.27 16.01
C VAL A 65 8.14 0.06 15.39
N SER A 66 8.96 0.82 16.11
CA SER A 66 9.58 2.03 15.59
C SER A 66 10.82 1.77 14.73
N GLY A 67 11.09 0.54 14.31
CA GLY A 67 12.24 0.08 13.53
C GLY A 67 13.64 0.28 14.16
N ILE A 68 13.72 0.50 15.48
CA ILE A 68 15.00 0.64 16.20
C ILE A 68 15.70 -0.74 16.30
N PHE A 69 17.03 -0.76 16.13
CA PHE A 69 17.90 -1.94 16.19
C PHE A 69 17.76 -2.93 15.03
N ASN A 70 17.28 -2.47 13.88
CA ASN A 70 17.18 -3.32 12.71
C ASN A 70 18.57 -3.60 12.11
N ASN A 71 19.46 -2.61 12.04
CA ASN A 71 20.74 -2.72 11.32
C ASN A 71 21.93 -2.84 12.28
N ILE A 72 22.09 -3.91 13.05
CA ILE A 72 23.11 -3.91 14.14
C ILE A 72 24.54 -4.20 13.66
N GLY A 73 25.05 -3.34 12.78
CA GLY A 73 26.45 -2.98 12.70
C GLY A 73 26.83 -1.93 13.77
N ALA A 74 28.13 -1.75 13.99
CA ALA A 74 28.60 -0.82 15.01
C ALA A 74 28.23 0.65 14.67
N GLY A 75 27.33 1.24 15.45
CA GLY A 75 26.90 2.66 15.29
C GLY A 75 25.58 2.86 14.55
N GLN A 76 24.87 1.79 14.18
CA GLN A 76 23.65 1.82 13.37
C GLN A 76 22.37 1.51 14.18
N TYR A 77 22.34 1.83 15.48
CA TYR A 77 21.20 1.48 16.35
C TYR A 77 19.92 2.30 16.09
N GLN A 78 20.04 3.45 15.42
CA GLN A 78 18.92 4.30 14.99
C GLN A 78 18.53 4.10 13.52
N PHE A 79 19.25 3.24 12.80
CA PHE A 79 18.90 2.94 11.40
C PHE A 79 17.60 2.14 11.37
N GLY A 80 16.71 2.54 10.46
CA GLY A 80 15.36 2.00 10.38
C GLY A 80 14.39 2.64 11.37
N GLN A 81 14.79 3.65 12.13
CA GLN A 81 13.89 4.29 13.10
C GLN A 81 12.96 5.33 12.45
N THR A 82 11.71 5.40 12.89
CA THR A 82 10.82 6.56 12.70
C THR A 82 11.48 7.88 13.15
N GLY A 83 11.32 8.95 12.37
CA GLY A 83 11.99 10.23 12.60
C GLY A 83 13.45 10.24 12.11
N THR A 84 13.84 9.28 11.27
CA THR A 84 15.09 9.37 10.51
C THR A 84 14.90 10.26 9.29
N LEU A 85 16.00 10.85 8.81
CA LEU A 85 15.94 11.70 7.64
C LEU A 85 15.64 10.86 6.39
N PHE A 86 14.80 11.41 5.50
CA PHE A 86 14.75 10.92 4.12
C PHE A 86 16.14 10.98 3.50
N LEU A 87 16.48 9.96 2.71
CA LEU A 87 17.70 9.96 1.93
C LEU A 87 17.58 10.97 0.80
N ARG A 88 18.68 11.65 0.55
CA ARG A 88 18.85 12.48 -0.64
C ARG A 88 19.82 11.76 -1.55
N ASN A 89 19.27 11.01 -2.50
CA ASN A 89 20.08 10.26 -3.46
C ASN A 89 20.57 11.18 -4.59
N LEU A 90 19.76 12.18 -4.97
CA LEU A 90 20.07 13.15 -6.02
C LEU A 90 20.23 14.56 -5.45
N ASP A 91 21.15 15.33 -6.03
CA ASP A 91 21.40 16.71 -5.66
C ASP A 91 20.16 17.58 -5.99
N SER A 92 19.80 18.46 -5.07
CA SER A 92 18.65 19.37 -5.22
C SER A 92 18.89 20.43 -6.31
N GLY A 93 18.00 20.52 -7.30
CA GLY A 93 18.22 21.33 -8.52
C GLY A 93 17.67 22.76 -8.51
N TYR A 94 16.60 23.05 -7.77
CA TYR A 94 15.84 24.30 -8.00
C TYR A 94 16.54 25.59 -7.54
N GLY A 95 17.30 25.55 -6.44
CA GLY A 95 17.94 26.75 -5.86
C GLY A 95 19.01 27.41 -6.74
N SER A 96 19.54 26.68 -7.73
CA SER A 96 20.60 27.16 -8.62
C SER A 96 20.07 27.79 -9.92
N TYR A 97 18.86 27.43 -10.35
CA TYR A 97 18.40 27.65 -11.72
C TYR A 97 18.05 29.11 -12.04
N LEU A 98 17.40 29.86 -11.15
CA LEU A 98 17.11 31.27 -11.43
C LEU A 98 18.36 32.15 -11.39
N SER A 99 19.35 31.77 -10.58
CA SER A 99 20.55 32.61 -10.37
C SER A 99 21.51 32.60 -11.57
N GLN A 100 21.55 31.51 -12.34
CA GLN A 100 22.49 31.32 -13.45
C GLN A 100 21.98 31.85 -14.80
N TYR A 101 20.66 32.01 -14.95
CA TYR A 101 20.04 32.64 -16.11
C TYR A 101 19.69 34.12 -15.91
N LEU A 102 19.92 34.66 -14.71
CA LEU A 102 20.05 36.10 -14.48
C LEU A 102 21.49 36.52 -14.77
N PRO A 103 21.77 37.33 -15.82
CA PRO A 103 23.08 37.93 -15.96
C PRO A 103 23.28 38.89 -14.77
N ALA A 104 24.51 38.94 -14.23
CA ALA A 104 24.89 40.03 -13.33
C ALA A 104 24.51 41.36 -13.99
N ALA A 105 23.61 42.12 -13.36
CA ALA A 105 23.09 43.36 -13.92
C ALA A 105 24.24 44.32 -14.25
N GLU A 106 24.58 44.47 -15.54
CA GLU A 106 25.32 45.63 -16.01
C GLU A 106 24.32 46.78 -16.22
N GLU A 107 24.59 47.93 -15.62
CA GLU A 107 23.76 49.13 -15.73
C GLU A 107 23.55 49.53 -17.20
N GLY A 108 22.37 49.22 -17.75
CA GLY A 108 21.72 50.05 -18.76
C GLY A 108 21.56 49.51 -20.18
N ASP A 109 21.26 48.22 -20.38
CA ASP A 109 20.76 47.75 -21.69
C ASP A 109 19.36 47.12 -21.57
N SER A 110 18.45 47.55 -22.44
CA SER A 110 17.04 47.19 -22.43
C SER A 110 16.67 46.58 -23.79
N GLU A 111 17.14 45.37 -24.08
CA GLU A 111 16.60 44.52 -25.16
C GLU A 111 16.64 43.03 -24.79
N ALA A 112 15.41 42.49 -24.62
CA ALA A 112 14.91 41.14 -24.94
C ALA A 112 15.57 39.87 -24.34
N HIS A 113 14.94 39.38 -23.26
CA HIS A 113 14.77 37.95 -23.00
C HIS A 113 13.26 37.61 -23.04
N PRO A 114 12.82 36.55 -23.75
CA PRO A 114 11.39 36.23 -23.94
C PRO A 114 10.63 35.99 -22.63
N PHE A 115 11.26 35.34 -21.64
CA PHE A 115 10.61 34.93 -20.39
C PHE A 115 10.41 36.05 -19.35
N ALA A 116 11.11 37.18 -19.47
CA ALA A 116 10.89 38.34 -18.58
C ALA A 116 9.90 39.37 -19.16
N SER A 117 9.41 39.16 -20.40
CA SER A 117 8.66 40.18 -21.14
C SER A 117 7.16 39.91 -21.30
N ALA A 118 6.65 38.78 -20.80
CA ALA A 118 5.22 38.50 -20.74
C ALA A 118 4.53 39.02 -19.45
N LEU A 119 5.30 39.53 -18.48
CA LEU A 119 4.79 40.02 -17.20
C LEU A 119 4.69 41.54 -17.06
N ASP A 120 4.74 42.31 -18.16
CA ASP A 120 4.36 43.72 -18.12
C ASP A 120 3.62 44.19 -19.39
N THR A 121 2.47 44.83 -19.14
CA THR A 121 1.64 45.68 -20.02
C THR A 121 0.38 45.12 -20.71
N ALA A 122 -0.32 44.18 -20.08
CA ALA A 122 -1.79 44.15 -20.19
C ALA A 122 -2.41 44.28 -18.79
N THR A 123 -3.07 45.40 -18.55
CA THR A 123 -3.75 45.75 -17.31
C THR A 123 -4.69 44.65 -16.80
N HIS A 124 -4.24 43.85 -15.83
CA HIS A 124 -5.09 43.33 -14.76
C HIS A 124 -4.62 43.98 -13.45
N ASP A 125 -5.39 44.97 -13.04
CA ASP A 125 -5.26 45.69 -11.76
C ASP A 125 -5.80 44.77 -10.66
N PHE A 126 -4.96 43.89 -10.13
CA PHE A 126 -5.17 43.29 -8.82
C PHE A 126 -4.42 44.14 -7.81
N GLY A 127 -5.20 44.96 -7.09
CA GLY A 127 -4.68 45.92 -6.13
C GLY A 127 -3.85 45.26 -5.04
N THR A 128 -2.59 45.70 -4.94
CA THR A 128 -1.75 45.67 -3.73
C THR A 128 -1.53 44.31 -3.06
N ALA A 129 -0.68 43.47 -3.66
CA ALA A 129 0.24 42.60 -2.91
C ALA A 129 1.54 42.45 -3.71
N THR A 130 2.66 42.48 -3.02
CA THR A 130 4.01 42.68 -3.56
C THR A 130 4.74 41.34 -3.54
N ILE A 131 4.42 40.38 -4.41
CA ILE A 131 5.12 39.08 -4.48
C ILE A 131 5.10 38.55 -5.92
N LEU A 132 6.06 38.97 -6.74
CA LEU A 132 6.29 38.44 -8.08
C LEU A 132 7.79 38.31 -8.38
N ASP A 133 8.61 38.06 -7.34
CA ASP A 133 10.07 38.09 -7.47
C ASP A 133 10.81 36.85 -6.95
N GLN A 134 10.15 35.72 -6.63
CA GLN A 134 10.90 34.49 -6.27
C GLN A 134 10.12 33.20 -6.62
N PRO A 135 10.37 32.51 -7.75
CA PRO A 135 10.07 31.09 -7.89
C PRO A 135 11.22 30.27 -7.28
N ASN A 136 11.63 30.64 -6.06
CA ASN A 136 12.54 29.83 -5.28
C ASN A 136 11.77 29.45 -4.02
N TYR A 137 11.33 28.19 -3.94
CA TYR A 137 10.75 27.65 -2.70
C TYR A 137 11.83 27.45 -1.63
N ALA A 138 13.06 27.91 -1.89
CA ALA A 138 14.22 27.77 -1.04
C ALA A 138 13.90 28.08 0.42
N VAL A 139 14.19 27.08 1.25
CA VAL A 139 14.33 27.24 2.68
C VAL A 139 15.69 27.88 2.93
N GLU A 140 15.71 28.99 3.65
CA GLU A 140 16.98 29.62 4.05
C GLU A 140 17.36 29.13 5.46
N GLN A 141 18.66 28.99 5.72
CA GLN A 141 19.17 28.76 7.07
C GLN A 141 19.55 30.09 7.72
N ASP A 142 18.99 30.40 8.89
CA ASP A 142 19.42 31.57 9.67
C ASP A 142 20.88 31.37 10.13
N GLY A 143 21.77 32.28 9.72
CA GLY A 143 23.20 32.18 10.03
C GLY A 143 23.57 32.42 11.50
N GLU A 144 22.65 32.90 12.34
CA GLU A 144 22.83 33.09 13.78
C GLU A 144 22.15 31.98 14.61
N SER A 145 20.88 31.63 14.32
CA SER A 145 20.14 30.60 15.08
C SER A 145 20.31 29.18 14.53
N GLY A 146 20.62 29.03 13.24
CA GLY A 146 20.63 27.75 12.54
C GLY A 146 19.25 27.20 12.21
N GLU A 147 18.18 27.94 12.55
CA GLU A 147 16.79 27.56 12.28
C GLU A 147 16.43 27.80 10.81
N ALA A 148 15.42 27.06 10.33
CA ALA A 148 14.87 27.24 8.99
C ALA A 148 14.04 28.54 8.93
N ILE A 149 14.28 29.34 7.90
CA ILE A 149 13.44 30.47 7.52
C ILE A 149 12.62 30.02 6.31
N VAL A 150 11.33 29.82 6.55
CA VAL A 150 10.39 29.31 5.53
C VAL A 150 9.36 30.38 5.24
N HIS A 151 9.30 30.87 4.00
CA HIS A 151 8.30 31.85 3.60
C HIS A 151 7.03 31.20 3.03
N THR A 152 5.91 31.89 3.20
CA THR A 152 4.71 31.60 2.41
C THR A 152 4.97 31.94 0.95
N VAL A 153 4.70 30.99 0.05
CA VAL A 153 4.92 31.14 -1.40
C VAL A 153 3.59 31.20 -2.13
N VAL A 154 3.51 32.02 -3.17
CA VAL A 154 2.36 32.06 -4.10
C VAL A 154 2.85 31.64 -5.48
N ASP A 155 2.35 30.53 -6.00
CA ASP A 155 2.74 29.99 -7.32
C ASP A 155 1.53 29.39 -8.03
N TYR A 156 1.20 29.94 -9.20
CA TYR A 156 0.10 29.45 -10.03
C TYR A 156 0.53 28.36 -11.02
N THR A 157 1.83 28.22 -11.25
CA THR A 157 2.36 27.35 -12.31
C THR A 157 2.07 25.87 -12.09
N PRO A 158 2.04 25.30 -10.86
CA PRO A 158 1.65 23.90 -10.67
C PRO A 158 0.24 23.60 -11.20
N ARG A 159 -0.72 24.51 -10.95
CA ARG A 159 -2.09 24.39 -11.47
C ARG A 159 -2.12 24.56 -12.99
N MET A 160 -1.38 25.51 -13.54
CA MET A 160 -1.28 25.67 -15.00
C MET A 160 -0.70 24.42 -15.68
N ILE A 161 0.36 23.84 -15.12
CA ILE A 161 0.99 22.62 -15.63
C ILE A 161 0.00 21.45 -15.55
N SER A 162 -0.63 21.22 -14.39
CA SER A 162 -1.66 20.19 -14.20
C SER A 162 -2.80 20.33 -15.22
N GLN A 163 -3.33 21.53 -15.44
CA GLN A 163 -4.40 21.74 -16.40
C GLN A 163 -3.98 21.52 -17.85
N THR A 164 -2.73 21.86 -18.17
CA THR A 164 -2.23 21.79 -19.55
C THR A 164 -1.84 20.37 -19.93
N ILE A 165 -1.19 19.64 -19.04
CA ILE A 165 -0.60 18.32 -19.30
C ILE A 165 -1.54 17.18 -18.89
N VAL A 166 -2.04 17.24 -17.66
CA VAL A 166 -2.64 16.08 -16.96
C VAL A 166 -4.11 15.85 -17.33
N SER A 167 -4.76 16.85 -17.94
CA SER A 167 -6.16 16.76 -18.33
C SER A 167 -6.38 15.88 -19.56
N GLN A 168 -7.08 14.75 -19.39
CA GLN A 168 -7.47 13.83 -20.47
C GLN A 168 -8.27 14.53 -21.59
N ASP A 169 -9.07 15.55 -21.25
CA ASP A 169 -9.92 16.32 -22.18
C ASP A 169 -9.11 17.01 -23.30
N ALA A 170 -7.78 17.14 -23.15
CA ALA A 170 -6.92 17.68 -24.19
C ALA A 170 -6.82 16.75 -25.42
N LEU A 171 -7.04 15.45 -25.25
CA LEU A 171 -7.07 14.45 -26.33
C LEU A 171 -8.47 14.21 -26.88
N ASP A 172 -9.50 14.30 -26.03
CA ASP A 172 -10.89 14.10 -26.43
C ASP A 172 -11.57 15.40 -26.85
N ALA A 173 -11.78 15.52 -28.15
CA ALA A 173 -12.34 16.69 -28.83
C ALA A 173 -13.64 17.26 -28.20
N GLY A 174 -13.48 18.17 -27.23
CA GLY A 174 -14.42 19.24 -26.92
C GLY A 174 -15.41 18.99 -25.77
N GLY A 175 -15.02 19.37 -24.55
CA GLY A 175 -15.93 20.02 -23.60
C GLY A 175 -15.81 19.58 -22.14
N ALA A 176 -15.00 20.31 -21.37
CA ALA A 176 -14.86 20.26 -19.92
C ALA A 176 -16.12 20.70 -19.13
N ALA A 177 -17.31 20.16 -19.44
CA ALA A 177 -18.56 20.66 -18.83
C ALA A 177 -19.61 19.61 -18.44
N ASN A 178 -19.41 18.31 -18.68
CA ASN A 178 -20.47 17.31 -18.48
C ASN A 178 -20.12 16.08 -17.63
N ALA A 179 -19.05 16.12 -16.81
CA ALA A 179 -18.70 14.99 -15.94
C ALA A 179 -19.45 14.96 -14.58
N ILE A 180 -20.38 15.90 -14.32
CA ILE A 180 -21.02 16.02 -12.99
C ILE A 180 -22.44 15.40 -12.94
N ASP A 181 -23.07 15.02 -14.06
CA ASP A 181 -24.54 14.81 -14.05
C ASP A 181 -25.07 13.54 -14.72
N ASP A 182 -24.27 12.49 -14.94
CA ASP A 182 -24.85 11.18 -15.34
C ASP A 182 -23.98 9.99 -14.90
N TYR A 183 -24.10 9.61 -13.62
CA TYR A 183 -23.46 8.42 -13.03
C TYR A 183 -24.03 7.08 -13.58
N GLY A 184 -24.77 7.10 -14.70
CA GLY A 184 -25.58 5.97 -15.14
C GLY A 184 -25.33 5.42 -16.54
N ASP A 185 -24.72 6.14 -17.50
CA ASP A 185 -24.80 5.66 -18.89
C ASP A 185 -23.80 6.26 -19.92
N THR A 186 -22.76 7.00 -19.53
CA THR A 186 -21.69 7.38 -20.46
C THR A 186 -20.41 6.61 -20.18
N PRO A 187 -19.89 5.82 -21.14
CA PRO A 187 -18.60 5.17 -20.98
C PRO A 187 -17.54 6.26 -20.98
N PHE A 188 -17.00 6.57 -19.80
CA PHE A 188 -15.70 7.20 -19.70
C PHE A 188 -14.73 6.18 -20.27
N VAL A 189 -14.30 6.36 -21.52
CA VAL A 189 -13.22 5.57 -22.13
C VAL A 189 -11.94 6.14 -21.52
N GLY A 190 -11.71 5.74 -20.27
CA GLY A 190 -10.68 6.29 -19.40
C GLY A 190 -9.30 5.79 -19.75
N ASN A 191 -8.31 6.45 -19.16
CA ASN A 191 -6.93 6.01 -19.10
C ASN A 191 -6.87 4.60 -18.48
N LEU A 192 -6.87 3.53 -19.26
CA LEU A 192 -6.89 2.14 -18.79
C LEU A 192 -5.51 1.50 -19.02
N ALA A 193 -5.02 0.75 -18.04
CA ALA A 193 -3.78 -0.01 -18.11
C ALA A 193 -3.86 -1.10 -19.18
N THR A 194 -3.56 -0.73 -20.42
CA THR A 194 -3.76 -1.57 -21.62
C THR A 194 -2.60 -1.42 -22.60
N THR A 195 -1.53 -0.75 -22.18
CA THR A 195 -0.32 -0.59 -22.99
C THR A 195 0.26 -1.95 -23.35
N PRO A 196 0.43 -2.25 -24.66
CA PRO A 196 0.87 -3.58 -25.07
C PRO A 196 2.28 -3.91 -24.58
N GLY A 197 2.41 -5.03 -23.86
CA GLY A 197 3.68 -5.48 -23.28
C GLY A 197 3.79 -5.20 -21.78
N ASP A 198 2.90 -4.36 -21.24
CA ASP A 198 2.81 -4.10 -19.82
C ASP A 198 1.87 -5.11 -19.15
N PRO A 199 2.08 -5.40 -17.86
CA PRO A 199 1.09 -6.17 -17.11
C PRO A 199 -0.23 -5.42 -16.98
N SER A 200 -1.34 -6.14 -17.13
CA SER A 200 -2.68 -5.63 -16.84
C SER A 200 -2.96 -5.81 -15.35
N TYR A 201 -3.04 -4.70 -14.60
CA TYR A 201 -3.18 -4.74 -13.14
C TYR A 201 -4.55 -4.27 -12.64
N THR A 202 -4.92 -4.71 -11.45
CA THR A 202 -6.22 -4.44 -10.82
C THR A 202 -6.23 -3.12 -10.04
N GLY A 203 -7.41 -2.64 -9.66
CA GLY A 203 -7.57 -1.55 -8.71
C GLY A 203 -7.03 -1.91 -7.33
N LEU A 204 -7.02 -3.20 -6.98
CA LEU A 204 -6.43 -3.69 -5.73
C LEU A 204 -4.90 -3.51 -5.74
N PHE A 205 -4.23 -3.74 -6.87
CA PHE A 205 -2.81 -3.40 -7.03
C PHE A 205 -2.53 -1.92 -6.72
N VAL A 206 -3.34 -1.01 -7.27
CA VAL A 206 -3.19 0.43 -7.04
C VAL A 206 -3.37 0.78 -5.56
N LEU A 207 -4.37 0.21 -4.89
CA LEU A 207 -4.61 0.43 -3.47
C LEU A 207 -3.49 -0.17 -2.60
N PHE A 208 -2.99 -1.35 -2.94
CA PHE A 208 -1.89 -1.98 -2.23
C PHE A 208 -0.61 -1.15 -2.34
N GLY A 209 -0.35 -0.57 -3.52
CA GLY A 209 0.73 0.40 -3.72
C GLY A 209 0.61 1.61 -2.80
N GLN A 210 -0.60 2.16 -2.63
CA GLN A 210 -0.86 3.23 -1.67
C GLN A 210 -0.62 2.78 -0.21
N PHE A 211 -1.06 1.57 0.15
CA PHE A 211 -0.82 1.02 1.49
C PHE A 211 0.67 0.81 1.77
N LEU A 212 1.44 0.34 0.78
CA LEU A 212 2.89 0.21 0.87
C LEU A 212 3.57 1.59 1.01
N ASP A 213 3.17 2.60 0.22
CA ASP A 213 3.68 3.98 0.32
C ASP A 213 3.51 4.52 1.74
N HIS A 214 2.33 4.30 2.30
CA HIS A 214 2.01 4.75 3.65
C HIS A 214 2.90 4.10 4.72
N GLY A 215 3.32 2.85 4.49
CA GLY A 215 4.23 2.11 5.36
C GLY A 215 5.70 2.47 5.20
N LEU A 216 6.08 3.10 4.09
CA LEU A 216 7.48 3.46 3.86
C LEU A 216 7.73 4.92 4.21
N ASP A 217 6.74 5.81 3.98
CA ASP A 217 6.95 7.22 4.23
C ASP A 217 5.75 8.06 4.69
N LEU A 218 6.11 9.09 5.45
CA LEU A 218 5.24 10.20 5.79
C LEU A 218 6.05 11.47 6.04
N LEU A 219 5.86 12.46 5.16
CA LEU A 219 6.52 13.77 5.30
C LEU A 219 5.78 14.69 6.27
N GLY A 220 6.50 15.23 7.26
CA GLY A 220 5.97 16.22 8.20
C GLY A 220 5.55 17.54 7.54
N LYS A 221 4.49 18.18 8.08
CA LYS A 221 3.88 19.39 7.49
C LYS A 221 3.71 20.49 8.55
N GLY A 222 3.84 21.75 8.14
CA GLY A 222 3.27 22.90 8.86
C GLY A 222 3.95 23.32 10.18
N ALA A 223 5.07 22.70 10.57
CA ALA A 223 5.78 23.07 11.81
C ALA A 223 6.54 24.41 11.69
N ASP A 224 6.94 24.80 10.48
CA ASP A 224 7.76 25.99 10.26
C ASP A 224 6.91 27.26 10.13
N LEU A 225 7.32 28.29 10.87
CA LEU A 225 6.64 29.58 10.90
C LEU A 225 7.17 30.51 9.81
N ASP A 226 6.23 31.15 9.11
CA ASP A 226 6.51 32.23 8.19
C ASP A 226 6.97 33.47 8.97
N PRO A 227 8.20 33.97 8.73
CA PRO A 227 8.75 35.11 9.47
C PRO A 227 7.96 36.41 9.26
N ASP A 228 7.23 36.53 8.14
CA ASP A 228 6.49 37.73 7.79
C ASP A 228 5.11 37.78 8.46
N SER A 229 4.48 36.62 8.65
CA SER A 229 3.12 36.50 9.19
C SER A 229 3.06 35.97 10.62
N GLY A 230 4.06 35.21 11.06
CA GLY A 230 4.10 34.52 12.36
C GLY A 230 3.15 33.32 12.45
N THR A 231 2.59 32.86 11.33
CA THR A 231 1.76 31.66 11.19
C THR A 231 2.53 30.57 10.44
N SER A 232 2.03 29.33 10.41
CA SER A 232 2.66 28.26 9.62
C SER A 232 2.80 28.66 8.14
N ALA A 233 3.97 28.42 7.56
CA ALA A 233 4.25 28.77 6.17
C ALA A 233 3.43 27.90 5.20
N LYS A 234 2.90 28.52 4.14
CA LYS A 234 2.02 27.84 3.16
C LYS A 234 2.53 28.00 1.73
N ILE A 235 2.07 27.13 0.84
CA ILE A 235 2.11 27.32 -0.61
C ILE A 235 0.69 27.63 -1.05
N VAL A 236 0.51 28.79 -1.67
CA VAL A 236 -0.77 29.30 -2.17
C VAL A 236 -0.78 29.13 -3.67
N ILE A 237 -1.74 28.37 -4.20
CA ILE A 237 -1.88 28.08 -5.62
C ILE A 237 -3.16 28.76 -6.11
N PRO A 238 -3.07 29.97 -6.70
CA PRO A 238 -4.23 30.70 -7.18
C PRO A 238 -4.74 30.14 -8.50
N PHE A 239 -6.06 30.20 -8.69
CA PHE A 239 -6.68 29.89 -9.97
C PHE A 239 -6.48 31.03 -10.97
N ALA A 240 -6.00 30.68 -12.17
CA ALA A 240 -5.95 31.62 -13.28
C ALA A 240 -7.37 31.96 -13.76
N GLU A 241 -7.56 33.12 -14.40
CA GLU A 241 -8.88 33.48 -14.98
C GLU A 241 -9.36 32.49 -16.05
N SER A 242 -8.42 31.76 -16.67
CA SER A 242 -8.68 30.70 -17.65
C SER A 242 -9.05 29.36 -17.02
N ASP A 243 -8.90 29.19 -15.70
CA ASP A 243 -9.20 27.95 -15.00
C ASP A 243 -10.72 27.68 -14.99
N PRO A 244 -11.20 26.48 -15.39
CA PRO A 244 -12.62 26.14 -15.35
C PRO A 244 -13.26 26.31 -13.95
N LEU A 245 -12.50 26.11 -12.87
CA LEU A 245 -12.97 26.31 -11.50
C LEU A 245 -13.04 27.80 -11.10
N TYR A 246 -12.34 28.68 -11.83
CA TYR A 246 -12.39 30.14 -11.59
C TYR A 246 -13.80 30.70 -11.78
N ALA A 247 -14.58 30.17 -12.72
CA ALA A 247 -15.95 30.62 -12.97
C ALA A 247 -16.90 30.31 -11.80
N ILE A 248 -16.60 29.25 -11.05
CA ILE A 248 -17.37 28.79 -9.88
C ILE A 248 -16.90 29.56 -8.64
N ALA A 249 -15.62 29.91 -8.57
CA ALA A 249 -14.99 30.54 -7.41
C ALA A 249 -13.97 31.64 -7.85
N PRO A 250 -14.42 32.83 -8.29
CA PRO A 250 -13.52 33.85 -8.84
C PRO A 250 -12.57 34.43 -7.78
N GLY A 251 -11.27 34.42 -8.07
CA GLY A 251 -10.22 34.91 -7.15
C GLY A 251 -9.86 33.94 -6.02
N HIS A 252 -10.25 32.67 -6.14
CA HIS A 252 -9.89 31.63 -5.18
C HIS A 252 -8.50 31.06 -5.46
N SER A 253 -7.92 30.52 -4.41
CA SER A 253 -6.69 29.72 -4.38
C SER A 253 -6.93 28.53 -3.46
N PHE A 254 -6.26 27.42 -3.71
CA PHE A 254 -6.08 26.40 -2.66
C PHE A 254 -4.69 26.55 -2.05
N THR A 255 -4.56 26.08 -0.82
CA THR A 255 -3.33 26.23 -0.03
C THR A 255 -2.89 24.89 0.52
N MET A 256 -1.58 24.67 0.58
CA MET A 256 -0.99 23.52 1.25
C MET A 256 0.10 23.97 2.22
N SER A 257 0.27 23.25 3.33
CA SER A 257 1.36 23.51 4.27
C SER A 257 2.72 23.16 3.66
N ARG A 258 3.73 24.00 3.91
CA ARG A 258 5.15 23.71 3.61
C ARG A 258 5.60 22.47 4.39
N ALA A 259 6.56 21.74 3.83
CA ALA A 259 7.17 20.60 4.49
C ALA A 259 8.00 21.07 5.69
N SER A 260 7.93 20.34 6.80
CA SER A 260 8.67 20.67 8.02
C SER A 260 10.15 20.33 7.87
N VAL A 261 11.03 21.29 8.11
CA VAL A 261 12.48 21.14 7.95
C VAL A 261 13.10 20.64 9.26
N ALA A 262 13.63 19.42 9.23
CA ALA A 262 14.29 18.80 10.38
C ALA A 262 15.68 19.39 10.66
N GLY A 263 16.35 19.87 9.62
CA GLY A 263 17.68 20.45 9.71
C GLY A 263 18.28 20.75 8.35
N PHE A 264 19.60 20.92 8.31
CA PHE A 264 20.36 21.15 7.07
C PHE A 264 21.60 20.26 7.07
N ASP A 265 22.01 19.80 5.89
CA ASP A 265 23.27 19.07 5.70
C ASP A 265 24.49 20.00 5.67
N GLU A 266 25.68 19.44 5.43
CA GLU A 266 26.95 20.19 5.39
C GLU A 266 27.01 21.23 4.27
N ASP A 267 26.24 21.04 3.20
CA ASP A 267 26.16 21.93 2.05
C ASP A 267 25.03 22.97 2.20
N GLY A 268 24.31 22.94 3.33
CA GLY A 268 23.24 23.86 3.67
C GLY A 268 21.92 23.52 3.01
N ALA A 269 21.74 22.28 2.56
CA ALA A 269 20.51 21.83 1.91
C ALA A 269 19.53 21.28 2.97
N PRO A 270 18.23 21.68 2.92
CA PRO A 270 17.26 21.33 3.95
C PRO A 270 17.02 19.82 3.98
N GLN A 271 16.87 19.25 5.17
CA GLN A 271 16.62 17.83 5.42
C GLN A 271 15.24 17.67 6.06
N TYR A 272 14.60 16.52 5.80
CA TYR A 272 13.23 16.25 6.21
C TYR A 272 13.16 14.92 6.96
N ASP A 273 12.38 14.88 8.04
CA ASP A 273 12.14 13.65 8.79
C ASP A 273 11.07 12.82 8.09
N ASN A 274 11.30 11.51 8.04
CA ASN A 274 10.27 10.53 7.75
C ASN A 274 9.55 10.18 9.07
N LEU A 275 8.25 10.45 9.14
CA LEU A 275 7.41 10.19 10.32
C LEU A 275 6.93 8.73 10.39
N THR A 276 7.35 7.90 9.44
CA THR A 276 7.11 6.46 9.40
C THR A 276 8.43 5.68 9.51
N SER A 277 8.37 4.42 9.95
CA SER A 277 9.50 3.49 9.82
C SER A 277 9.84 3.31 8.33
N PRO A 278 11.10 3.46 7.89
CA PRO A 278 11.47 3.37 6.48
C PRO A 278 11.66 1.91 6.00
N LEU A 279 10.88 0.97 6.54
CA LEU A 279 10.99 -0.46 6.27
C LEU A 279 9.61 -1.04 6.00
N SER A 280 9.55 -2.10 5.20
CA SER A 280 8.36 -2.95 5.09
C SER A 280 8.23 -3.76 6.38
N ASP A 281 7.57 -3.18 7.37
CA ASP A 281 7.45 -3.71 8.73
C ASP A 281 6.04 -3.67 9.31
N GLN A 282 5.03 -3.53 8.44
CA GLN A 282 3.63 -3.47 8.80
C GLN A 282 3.30 -2.35 9.81
N ASN A 283 4.07 -1.25 9.83
CA ASN A 283 3.74 -0.10 10.66
C ASN A 283 2.37 0.53 10.30
N GLN A 284 1.83 0.26 9.12
CA GLN A 284 0.47 0.60 8.71
C GLN A 284 -0.59 -0.06 9.61
N THR A 285 -0.27 -1.25 10.12
CA THR A 285 -1.12 -2.04 11.01
C THR A 285 -0.75 -1.77 12.48
N TYR A 286 0.54 -1.74 12.80
CA TYR A 286 1.03 -1.73 14.18
C TYR A 286 1.43 -0.34 14.71
N GLY A 287 1.50 0.67 13.85
CA GLY A 287 2.03 1.99 14.13
C GLY A 287 3.53 2.10 13.91
N SER A 288 4.05 3.32 13.96
CA SER A 288 5.50 3.60 13.86
C SER A 288 6.14 3.90 15.23
N ILE A 289 5.38 3.78 16.33
CA ILE A 289 5.85 3.91 17.72
C ILE A 289 5.13 2.93 18.63
N SER A 290 5.81 2.43 19.67
CA SER A 290 5.28 1.38 20.56
C SER A 290 4.01 1.79 21.33
N ALA A 291 3.85 3.08 21.63
CA ALA A 291 2.67 3.58 22.31
C ALA A 291 1.40 3.44 21.45
N VAL A 292 1.52 3.64 20.13
CA VAL A 292 0.44 3.41 19.16
C VAL A 292 0.14 1.92 19.10
N THR A 293 1.17 1.07 19.00
CA THR A 293 1.00 -0.39 18.98
C THR A 293 0.24 -0.91 20.19
N ASP A 294 0.64 -0.50 21.40
CA ASP A 294 -0.02 -0.94 22.63
C ASP A 294 -1.47 -0.44 22.71
N LEU A 295 -1.76 0.74 22.13
CA LEU A 295 -3.11 1.29 22.12
C LEU A 295 -4.05 0.52 21.19
N LEU A 296 -3.54 0.05 20.04
CA LEU A 296 -4.32 -0.67 19.02
C LEU A 296 -4.66 -2.11 19.42
N ARG A 297 -4.04 -2.64 20.47
CA ARG A 297 -4.25 -4.01 20.95
C ARG A 297 -5.51 -4.12 21.81
N GLU A 298 -6.08 -5.33 21.87
CA GLU A 298 -7.07 -5.63 22.90
C GLU A 298 -6.43 -5.46 24.28
N TRP A 299 -7.16 -4.99 25.28
CA TRP A 299 -6.64 -4.84 26.65
C TRP A 299 -7.23 -5.91 27.55
N VAL A 300 -6.37 -6.82 28.03
CA VAL A 300 -6.77 -7.99 28.83
C VAL A 300 -6.35 -7.81 30.28
N GLU A 301 -7.08 -8.46 31.19
CA GLU A 301 -6.75 -8.42 32.62
C GLU A 301 -5.41 -9.14 32.87
N ASP A 302 -4.51 -8.52 33.64
CA ASP A 302 -3.24 -9.12 34.03
C ASP A 302 -3.50 -10.34 34.91
N PRO A 303 -3.13 -11.56 34.44
CA PRO A 303 -3.42 -12.78 35.18
C PRO A 303 -2.66 -12.86 36.52
N ASN A 304 -1.57 -12.11 36.68
CA ASN A 304 -0.82 -12.00 37.94
C ASN A 304 -1.32 -10.88 38.86
N ASN A 305 -2.09 -9.93 38.33
CA ASN A 305 -2.58 -8.78 39.09
C ASN A 305 -4.04 -8.43 38.70
N PRO A 306 -5.02 -9.20 39.20
CA PRO A 306 -6.43 -9.00 38.91
C PRO A 306 -6.90 -7.57 39.22
N GLY A 307 -7.63 -6.96 38.28
CA GLY A 307 -8.07 -5.57 38.30
C GLY A 307 -7.09 -4.58 37.65
N THR A 308 -5.96 -5.04 37.10
CA THR A 308 -5.10 -4.26 36.21
C THR A 308 -5.12 -4.86 34.81
N PHE A 309 -4.89 -4.02 33.79
CA PHE A 309 -4.95 -4.42 32.39
C PHE A 309 -3.61 -4.19 31.69
N ILE A 310 -3.30 -5.09 30.77
CA ILE A 310 -2.10 -5.06 29.93
C ILE A 310 -2.53 -5.20 28.45
N PRO A 311 -1.71 -4.74 27.49
CA PRO A 311 -1.93 -5.04 26.08
C PRO A 311 -1.94 -6.56 25.85
N GLY A 312 -3.02 -7.05 25.27
CA GLY A 312 -3.32 -8.45 24.96
C GLY A 312 -2.78 -8.86 23.60
N MET A 313 -2.80 -10.16 23.30
CA MET A 313 -2.13 -10.68 22.10
C MET A 313 -2.79 -10.34 20.78
N ARG A 314 -4.06 -9.94 20.76
CA ARG A 314 -4.80 -9.55 19.55
C ARG A 314 -4.81 -8.04 19.33
N LEU A 315 -5.13 -7.64 18.10
CA LEU A 315 -5.57 -6.29 17.82
C LEU A 315 -7.03 -6.10 18.28
N LEU A 316 -7.42 -4.86 18.57
CA LEU A 316 -8.76 -4.54 19.04
C LEU A 316 -9.75 -4.46 17.88
N ASP A 317 -10.70 -5.37 17.81
CA ASP A 317 -11.79 -5.29 16.83
C ASP A 317 -12.84 -4.24 17.22
N GLY A 318 -13.30 -3.48 16.23
CA GLY A 318 -14.59 -2.77 16.22
C GLY A 318 -15.73 -3.67 15.76
N ASP A 319 -16.95 -3.14 15.79
CA ASP A 319 -18.17 -3.88 15.46
C ASP A 319 -19.18 -2.98 14.71
N THR A 320 -18.77 -2.50 13.52
CA THR A 320 -19.50 -1.47 12.77
C THR A 320 -20.05 -1.91 11.42
N LEU A 321 -19.68 -3.09 10.91
CA LEU A 321 -20.12 -3.52 9.58
C LEU A 321 -21.64 -3.76 9.55
N ALA A 322 -22.27 -3.38 8.45
CA ALA A 322 -23.69 -3.58 8.22
C ALA A 322 -24.01 -5.01 7.76
N GLN A 323 -23.08 -5.64 7.04
CA GLN A 323 -23.14 -7.02 6.58
C GLN A 323 -22.24 -7.91 7.44
N GLU A 324 -22.70 -9.13 7.71
CA GLU A 324 -21.87 -10.14 8.36
C GLU A 324 -20.95 -10.78 7.31
N TRP A 325 -19.73 -11.13 7.71
CA TRP A 325 -18.82 -11.96 6.93
C TRP A 325 -18.38 -13.16 7.77
N THR A 326 -17.92 -14.23 7.11
CA THR A 326 -17.50 -15.47 7.78
C THR A 326 -16.00 -15.46 7.98
N ARG A 327 -15.54 -15.53 9.23
CA ARG A 327 -14.11 -15.66 9.56
C ARG A 327 -13.60 -17.08 9.28
N TRP A 328 -12.28 -17.22 9.27
CA TRP A 328 -11.55 -18.50 9.18
C TRP A 328 -12.01 -19.58 10.20
N ASP A 329 -12.59 -19.21 11.34
CA ASP A 329 -13.13 -20.13 12.34
C ASP A 329 -14.59 -20.58 12.06
N GLY A 330 -15.16 -20.16 10.93
CA GLY A 330 -16.54 -20.41 10.52
C GLY A 330 -17.58 -19.58 11.28
N VAL A 331 -17.16 -18.57 12.04
CA VAL A 331 -18.07 -17.68 12.79
C VAL A 331 -18.44 -16.47 11.94
N SER A 332 -19.75 -16.29 11.73
CA SER A 332 -20.34 -15.08 11.17
C SER A 332 -20.14 -13.89 12.12
N THR A 333 -19.57 -12.79 11.62
CA THR A 333 -19.19 -11.62 12.41
C THR A 333 -19.44 -10.31 11.68
N THR A 334 -19.60 -9.22 12.43
CA THR A 334 -19.59 -7.83 11.94
C THR A 334 -18.32 -7.08 12.35
N GLN A 335 -17.33 -7.83 12.84
CA GLN A 335 -16.05 -7.28 13.28
C GLN A 335 -15.24 -6.67 12.14
N THR A 336 -14.50 -5.63 12.48
CA THR A 336 -13.61 -4.88 11.58
C THR A 336 -12.65 -4.03 12.41
N LEU A 337 -11.83 -3.20 11.77
CA LEU A 337 -11.09 -2.12 12.44
C LEU A 337 -11.94 -1.37 13.48
N PRO A 338 -11.36 -0.98 14.63
CA PRO A 338 -12.06 -0.20 15.63
C PRO A 338 -12.21 1.24 15.14
N THR A 339 -13.40 1.81 15.33
CA THR A 339 -13.56 3.26 15.20
C THR A 339 -12.88 3.98 16.36
N LEU A 340 -12.58 5.26 16.18
CA LEU A 340 -12.02 6.09 17.25
C LEU A 340 -12.93 6.13 18.48
N THR A 341 -14.25 6.06 18.28
CA THR A 341 -15.22 5.97 19.39
C THR A 341 -15.09 4.66 20.15
N GLU A 342 -15.00 3.53 19.44
CA GLU A 342 -14.87 2.21 20.06
C GLU A 342 -13.55 2.08 20.81
N LEU A 343 -12.44 2.53 20.21
CA LEU A 343 -11.14 2.57 20.86
C LEU A 343 -11.19 3.39 22.16
N ARG A 344 -11.81 4.58 22.12
CA ARG A 344 -11.99 5.43 23.33
C ARG A 344 -12.79 4.71 24.41
N ILE A 345 -13.84 3.98 24.04
CA ILE A 345 -14.68 3.23 24.99
C ILE A 345 -13.88 2.05 25.58
N ALA A 346 -13.16 1.30 24.75
CA ALA A 346 -12.37 0.15 25.16
C ALA A 346 -11.30 0.56 26.19
N VAL A 347 -10.49 1.57 25.86
CA VAL A 347 -9.43 2.10 26.72
C VAL A 347 -10.00 2.72 28.01
N HIS A 348 -11.16 3.39 27.93
CA HIS A 348 -11.83 3.92 29.13
C HIS A 348 -12.21 2.82 30.12
N ASN A 349 -12.82 1.74 29.61
CA ASN A 349 -13.32 0.64 30.42
C ASN A 349 -12.19 -0.15 31.11
N THR A 350 -10.99 -0.18 30.52
CA THR A 350 -9.85 -0.96 31.00
C THR A 350 -8.90 -0.13 31.87
N LEU A 351 -8.54 1.08 31.46
CA LEU A 351 -7.50 1.88 32.15
C LEU A 351 -8.03 2.77 33.28
N ASN A 352 -9.31 3.14 33.31
CA ASN A 352 -9.80 4.06 34.36
C ASN A 352 -11.33 4.03 34.64
N PRO A 353 -11.88 2.90 35.14
CA PRO A 353 -13.32 2.77 35.41
C PRO A 353 -13.86 3.69 36.53
N ASP A 354 -12.97 4.30 37.34
CA ASP A 354 -13.33 5.09 38.52
C ASP A 354 -13.55 6.60 38.24
N LEU A 355 -13.36 7.08 37.00
CA LEU A 355 -13.52 8.50 36.64
C LEU A 355 -14.97 9.00 36.63
N GLY A 356 -15.97 8.11 36.73
CA GLY A 356 -17.39 8.47 36.81
C GLY A 356 -17.93 9.23 35.58
N ARG A 357 -17.23 9.14 34.46
CA ARG A 357 -17.63 9.57 33.11
C ARG A 357 -17.72 8.31 32.22
N THR A 358 -18.22 8.43 30.99
CA THR A 358 -18.43 7.30 30.05
C THR A 358 -17.48 7.29 28.86
N GLU A 359 -16.54 8.25 28.76
CA GLU A 359 -15.63 8.42 27.63
C GLU A 359 -14.29 9.05 28.07
N LEU A 360 -13.20 8.79 27.33
CA LEU A 360 -11.88 9.44 27.46
C LEU A 360 -11.86 10.82 26.78
N THR A 361 -11.31 11.83 27.44
CA THR A 361 -11.12 13.18 26.87
C THR A 361 -9.81 13.29 26.07
N TYR A 362 -9.66 14.32 25.23
CA TYR A 362 -8.40 14.65 24.55
C TYR A 362 -7.23 14.77 25.53
N ALA A 363 -7.48 15.34 26.71
CA ALA A 363 -6.49 15.47 27.78
C ALA A 363 -6.07 14.12 28.39
N ASP A 364 -6.97 13.13 28.45
CA ASP A 364 -6.66 11.78 28.95
C ASP A 364 -5.79 11.00 27.94
N LEU A 365 -5.90 11.32 26.64
CA LEU A 365 -5.14 10.70 25.55
C LEU A 365 -3.75 11.36 25.36
N LEU A 366 -3.59 12.62 25.77
CA LEU A 366 -2.28 13.29 25.92
C LEU A 366 -1.49 12.82 27.16
N ASP A 367 -2.18 12.26 28.16
CA ASP A 367 -1.62 11.81 29.43
C ASP A 367 -1.48 10.28 29.48
N TYR A 368 -1.28 9.61 28.33
CA TYR A 368 -1.02 8.17 28.32
C TYR A 368 0.19 7.86 29.20
N GLN A 369 -0.12 7.24 30.34
CA GLN A 369 0.80 6.91 31.42
C GLN A 369 1.60 8.09 32.02
N GLY A 370 1.19 9.37 31.90
CA GLY A 370 2.00 10.46 32.49
C GLY A 370 3.40 10.62 31.88
N THR A 371 3.61 10.10 30.67
CA THR A 371 4.91 10.06 29.97
C THR A 371 5.27 11.37 29.27
N GLY A 372 4.30 12.27 29.08
CA GLY A 372 4.48 13.52 28.34
C GLY A 372 4.63 13.33 26.82
N GLN A 373 4.30 12.15 26.27
CA GLN A 373 4.24 11.90 24.83
C GLN A 373 2.84 12.19 24.27
N THR A 374 2.75 12.97 23.21
CA THR A 374 1.53 13.29 22.46
C THR A 374 1.10 12.09 21.60
N VAL A 375 0.34 11.16 22.16
CA VAL A 375 -0.14 9.96 21.43
C VAL A 375 -1.13 10.31 20.30
N MET A 376 -1.87 11.41 20.43
CA MET A 376 -2.89 11.84 19.46
C MET A 376 -2.37 12.68 18.28
N GLY A 377 -1.15 13.23 18.35
CA GLY A 377 -0.57 13.96 17.22
C GLY A 377 -0.44 13.06 15.98
N ASP A 378 -0.20 11.76 16.24
CA ASP A 378 -0.01 10.73 15.23
C ASP A 378 -1.31 10.01 14.83
N PHE A 379 -2.48 10.25 15.45
CA PHE A 379 -3.75 9.62 15.00
C PHE A 379 -4.66 10.58 14.22
N LEU A 380 -4.30 11.85 14.11
CA LEU A 380 -5.15 12.92 13.57
C LEU A 380 -4.40 13.76 12.52
N PRO A 381 -4.05 13.21 11.35
CA PRO A 381 -3.35 14.00 10.32
C PRO A 381 -4.28 15.03 9.67
N ILE A 382 -5.61 14.88 9.83
CA ILE A 382 -6.59 15.88 9.36
C ILE A 382 -6.53 17.15 10.21
N ALA A 383 -6.09 17.08 11.47
CA ALA A 383 -5.99 18.26 12.33
C ALA A 383 -4.76 19.13 12.02
N ASP A 384 -3.71 18.57 11.41
CA ASP A 384 -2.47 19.30 11.09
C ASP A 384 -2.59 20.17 9.82
N ASN A 385 -3.65 19.95 9.03
CA ASN A 385 -4.05 20.83 7.93
C ASN A 385 -5.02 21.94 8.37
N ILE A 386 -5.37 22.00 9.65
CA ILE A 386 -6.26 23.02 10.18
C ILE A 386 -5.53 23.73 11.32
N ASP A 387 -4.75 24.76 10.97
CA ASP A 387 -4.48 25.83 11.90
C ASP A 387 -5.83 26.36 12.41
N THR A 388 -6.17 25.96 13.63
CA THR A 388 -7.36 26.38 14.39
C THR A 388 -7.46 27.91 14.56
N THR A 389 -6.46 28.67 14.10
CA THR A 389 -6.45 30.12 14.13
C THR A 389 -6.54 30.81 12.76
N SER A 390 -6.40 30.10 11.63
CA SER A 390 -6.41 30.77 10.31
C SER A 390 -6.85 29.97 9.07
N ASP A 391 -7.05 28.64 9.14
CA ASP A 391 -7.11 27.78 7.93
C ASP A 391 -8.50 27.62 7.25
N VAL A 392 -9.44 28.55 7.44
CA VAL A 392 -10.61 28.65 6.54
C VAL A 392 -10.85 30.09 6.14
N ASN A 393 -10.08 30.55 5.16
CA ASN A 393 -10.45 31.72 4.38
C ASN A 393 -10.68 31.31 2.93
N ILE A 394 -11.68 30.44 2.74
CA ILE A 394 -12.17 30.01 1.41
C ILE A 394 -13.03 31.12 0.76
N PHE A 395 -13.26 32.28 1.40
CA PHE A 395 -14.00 33.38 0.79
C PHE A 395 -13.24 34.72 0.90
N GLY A 396 -12.48 35.06 -0.14
CA GLY A 396 -11.97 36.42 -0.34
C GLY A 396 -13.11 37.45 -0.48
N ASP A 397 -12.83 38.69 -0.08
CA ASP A 397 -13.69 39.88 0.06
C ASP A 397 -14.50 40.33 -1.20
N GLY A 398 -15.30 39.45 -1.80
CA GLY A 398 -16.23 39.70 -2.91
C GLY A 398 -17.69 39.89 -2.47
N PRO A 399 -18.59 40.50 -3.29
CA PRO A 399 -19.83 41.09 -2.80
C PRO A 399 -20.93 40.07 -2.44
N ASN A 400 -20.97 39.70 -1.15
CA ASN A 400 -22.15 39.45 -0.30
C ASN A 400 -23.39 38.79 -0.93
N ILE A 401 -23.56 37.48 -0.72
CA ILE A 401 -24.88 36.82 -0.75
C ILE A 401 -25.37 36.36 0.64
N LEU A 402 -24.54 36.31 1.69
CA LEU A 402 -25.00 35.96 3.05
C LEU A 402 -24.57 37.01 4.08
N LYS A 403 -25.08 38.24 3.91
CA LYS A 403 -24.96 39.32 4.90
C LYS A 403 -26.20 39.31 5.81
N ASP A 404 -26.25 38.40 6.78
CA ASP A 404 -27.03 38.59 8.03
C ASP A 404 -26.88 37.49 9.11
N ALA A 405 -25.81 36.69 9.13
CA ALA A 405 -25.49 35.86 10.30
C ALA A 405 -23.98 35.90 10.59
N ASP A 406 -23.62 36.42 11.77
CA ASP A 406 -22.27 36.44 12.33
C ASP A 406 -21.76 34.99 12.56
N LEU A 407 -20.94 34.42 11.67
CA LEU A 407 -20.24 33.14 11.87
C LEU A 407 -18.97 33.04 10.99
N ASP A 408 -17.78 33.02 11.62
CA ASP A 408 -16.48 32.66 11.04
C ASP A 408 -16.24 31.14 11.32
N SER A 409 -15.86 30.34 10.32
CA SER A 409 -16.20 28.90 10.24
C SER A 409 -15.05 27.94 9.98
N LEU A 410 -15.02 26.81 10.70
CA LEU A 410 -14.31 25.55 10.43
C LEU A 410 -15.27 24.59 9.67
N LEU A 411 -14.83 23.97 8.57
CA LEU A 411 -15.68 23.14 7.69
C LEU A 411 -15.43 21.64 7.96
N ILE A 412 -16.42 20.93 8.50
CA ILE A 412 -16.45 19.46 8.61
C ILE A 412 -17.76 18.97 8.00
N LEU A 413 -17.69 18.00 7.08
CA LEU A 413 -18.85 17.42 6.40
C LEU A 413 -19.43 16.27 7.25
N MET A 414 -20.72 16.31 7.53
CA MET A 414 -21.52 15.15 7.97
C MET A 414 -22.81 15.08 7.15
N PRO A 415 -23.30 13.89 6.79
CA PRO A 415 -24.65 13.71 6.26
C PRO A 415 -25.69 13.75 7.39
N GLU A 416 -26.71 14.63 7.29
CA GLU A 416 -27.79 14.72 8.30
C GLU A 416 -29.00 13.78 8.02
N ASN A 417 -29.00 12.99 6.93
CA ASN A 417 -30.00 11.94 6.72
C ASN A 417 -29.59 10.99 5.58
N PRO A 418 -29.72 9.66 5.73
CA PRO A 418 -29.34 8.67 4.72
C PRO A 418 -30.37 8.56 3.57
N GLY A 419 -30.80 9.66 2.97
CA GLY A 419 -31.79 9.61 1.88
C GLY A 419 -32.18 10.91 1.19
N ASP A 420 -31.43 12.00 1.34
CA ASP A 420 -31.67 13.26 0.62
C ASP A 420 -30.37 13.73 -0.08
N PRO A 421 -30.27 13.62 -1.42
CA PRO A 421 -29.05 13.95 -2.16
C PRO A 421 -28.75 15.46 -2.23
N GLU A 422 -29.62 16.35 -1.72
CA GLU A 422 -29.42 17.81 -1.82
C GLU A 422 -29.07 18.53 -0.50
N SER A 423 -29.01 17.86 0.66
CA SER A 423 -28.72 18.54 1.93
C SER A 423 -27.23 18.48 2.32
N ARG A 424 -26.44 19.44 1.84
CA ARG A 424 -25.05 19.67 2.30
C ARG A 424 -25.00 20.75 3.40
N ILE A 425 -24.15 20.51 4.41
CA ILE A 425 -23.53 21.46 5.38
C ILE A 425 -24.25 21.62 6.74
N LEU A 426 -23.61 21.11 7.80
CA LEU A 426 -23.78 21.58 9.18
C LEU A 426 -22.54 22.39 9.59
N VAL A 427 -22.71 23.69 9.85
CA VAL A 427 -21.65 24.62 10.26
C VAL A 427 -21.51 24.63 11.78
N LEU A 428 -20.37 24.20 12.32
CA LEU A 428 -20.00 24.44 13.72
C LEU A 428 -19.04 25.63 13.79
N GLY A 429 -19.58 26.80 14.15
CA GLY A 429 -18.79 28.02 14.36
C GLY A 429 -18.00 27.96 15.67
N VAL A 430 -16.68 28.13 15.60
CA VAL A 430 -15.79 28.26 16.76
C VAL A 430 -15.28 29.69 16.82
N GLN A 431 -15.49 30.37 17.95
CA GLN A 431 -14.97 31.73 18.14
C GLN A 431 -13.44 31.69 18.31
N PRO A 432 -12.68 32.73 17.92
CA PRO A 432 -11.24 32.84 18.18
C PRO A 432 -10.87 32.86 19.68
N ASP A 433 -11.88 32.96 20.56
CA ASP A 433 -11.76 32.90 22.02
C ASP A 433 -12.27 31.55 22.59
N ALA A 434 -12.56 30.57 21.74
CA ALA A 434 -13.10 29.28 22.17
C ALA A 434 -12.06 28.51 23.00
N ASP A 435 -12.56 27.81 24.01
CA ASP A 435 -11.75 26.96 24.86
C ASP A 435 -11.10 25.85 24.00
N PRO A 436 -9.77 25.78 23.88
CA PRO A 436 -9.10 24.78 23.06
C PRO A 436 -9.48 23.35 23.41
N GLU A 437 -9.77 23.08 24.69
CA GLU A 437 -10.25 21.76 25.13
C GLU A 437 -11.62 21.42 24.51
N LEU A 438 -12.53 22.41 24.40
CA LEU A 438 -13.86 22.20 23.82
C LEU A 438 -13.81 21.99 22.30
N VAL A 439 -12.88 22.67 21.62
CA VAL A 439 -12.66 22.51 20.18
C VAL A 439 -12.13 21.13 19.86
N ASN A 440 -11.11 20.68 20.61
CA ASN A 440 -10.53 19.35 20.44
C ASN A 440 -11.57 18.25 20.74
N GLU A 441 -12.40 18.40 21.78
CA GLU A 441 -13.50 17.47 22.05
C GLU A 441 -14.54 17.43 20.94
N ALA A 442 -14.90 18.58 20.35
CA ALA A 442 -15.84 18.62 19.23
C ALA A 442 -15.25 17.96 17.96
N MET A 443 -13.95 18.15 17.70
CA MET A 443 -13.24 17.48 16.61
C MET A 443 -13.17 15.97 16.83
N LEU A 444 -12.83 15.51 18.03
CA LEU A 444 -12.82 14.09 18.38
C LEU A 444 -14.20 13.44 18.21
N GLN A 445 -15.28 14.14 18.58
CA GLN A 445 -16.65 13.65 18.35
C GLN A 445 -16.98 13.60 16.85
N ALA A 446 -16.51 14.57 16.07
CA ALA A 446 -16.76 14.60 14.64
C ALA A 446 -16.00 13.51 13.87
N LEU A 447 -14.82 13.13 14.36
CA LEU A 447 -13.98 12.07 13.80
C LEU A 447 -14.30 10.69 14.37
N GLY A 448 -15.20 10.59 15.35
CA GLY A 448 -15.46 9.36 16.10
C GLY A 448 -15.88 8.15 15.28
N ALA A 449 -16.41 8.35 14.07
CA ALA A 449 -16.79 7.27 13.14
C ALA A 449 -15.64 6.78 12.24
N HIS A 450 -14.49 7.46 12.23
CA HIS A 450 -13.33 7.04 11.45
C HIS A 450 -12.63 5.88 12.14
N TYR A 451 -12.10 4.97 11.33
CA TYR A 451 -11.36 3.80 11.75
C TYR A 451 -9.96 4.17 12.23
N VAL A 452 -9.41 3.39 13.16
CA VAL A 452 -8.06 3.61 13.69
C VAL A 452 -7.20 2.42 13.33
N ALA A 453 -6.02 2.72 12.79
CA ALA A 453 -4.99 1.75 12.44
C ALA A 453 -3.61 2.31 12.82
N GLY A 454 -2.54 1.59 12.46
CA GLY A 454 -1.16 2.02 12.66
C GLY A 454 -0.78 3.24 11.82
N ASP A 455 -1.35 3.38 10.63
CA ASP A 455 -1.20 4.56 9.77
C ASP A 455 -2.35 5.56 9.94
N THR A 456 -1.97 6.82 9.85
CA THR A 456 -2.82 7.98 10.14
C THR A 456 -3.80 8.27 8.99
N ARG A 457 -3.49 7.80 7.78
CA ARG A 457 -4.23 8.03 6.53
C ARG A 457 -5.16 6.87 6.18
N ALA A 458 -5.36 5.89 7.07
CA ALA A 458 -6.18 4.68 6.83
C ALA A 458 -7.62 4.91 6.33
N ASN A 459 -8.17 6.12 6.53
CA ASN A 459 -9.53 6.48 6.11
C ASN A 459 -9.58 7.32 4.83
N GLU A 460 -8.43 7.56 4.16
CA GLU A 460 -8.36 8.44 3.00
C GLU A 460 -9.41 8.06 1.96
N ASN A 461 -9.52 6.77 1.65
CA ASN A 461 -10.61 6.19 0.86
C ASN A 461 -11.00 4.80 1.42
N VAL A 462 -12.20 4.32 1.07
CA VAL A 462 -12.74 3.04 1.57
C VAL A 462 -11.95 1.80 1.14
N GLY A 463 -11.26 1.87 -0.01
CA GLY A 463 -10.37 0.81 -0.49
C GLY A 463 -9.17 0.64 0.44
N LEU A 464 -8.51 1.74 0.80
CA LEU A 464 -7.42 1.73 1.77
C LEU A 464 -7.87 1.25 3.15
N THR A 465 -9.07 1.65 3.61
CA THR A 465 -9.64 1.14 4.87
C THR A 465 -9.82 -0.39 4.82
N SER A 466 -10.15 -0.95 3.65
CA SER A 466 -10.28 -2.40 3.47
C SER A 466 -8.94 -3.13 3.57
N LEU A 467 -7.86 -2.56 3.03
CA LEU A 467 -6.50 -3.11 3.20
C LEU A 467 -6.04 -3.12 4.65
N HIS A 468 -6.35 -2.06 5.40
CA HIS A 468 -6.08 -2.02 6.84
C HIS A 468 -6.88 -3.08 7.60
N HIS A 469 -8.12 -3.37 7.19
CA HIS A 469 -8.90 -4.47 7.76
C HIS A 469 -8.24 -5.81 7.50
N ILE A 470 -7.86 -6.10 6.24
CA ILE A 470 -7.22 -7.35 5.84
C ILE A 470 -6.01 -7.66 6.74
N PHE A 471 -5.06 -6.73 6.88
CA PHE A 471 -3.88 -6.97 7.73
C PHE A 471 -4.16 -6.93 9.25
N HIS A 472 -5.21 -6.24 9.68
CA HIS A 472 -5.65 -6.28 11.08
C HIS A 472 -6.18 -7.66 11.46
N GLU A 473 -7.06 -8.20 10.65
CA GLU A 473 -7.62 -9.54 10.85
C GLU A 473 -6.58 -10.62 10.61
N GLU A 474 -5.63 -10.41 9.70
CA GLU A 474 -4.51 -11.33 9.48
C GLU A 474 -3.68 -11.53 10.75
N HIS A 475 -3.42 -10.46 11.50
CA HIS A 475 -2.78 -10.59 12.80
C HIS A 475 -3.57 -11.49 13.75
N ASN A 476 -4.89 -11.30 13.82
CA ASN A 476 -5.76 -12.06 14.69
C ASN A 476 -5.87 -13.53 14.26
N TYR A 477 -5.84 -13.80 12.95
CA TYR A 477 -5.73 -15.14 12.37
C TYR A 477 -4.43 -15.82 12.83
N GLN A 478 -3.28 -15.15 12.65
CA GLN A 478 -1.97 -15.70 13.03
C GLN A 478 -1.84 -15.94 14.54
N VAL A 479 -2.51 -15.16 15.38
CA VAL A 479 -2.60 -15.43 16.83
C VAL A 479 -3.25 -16.79 17.09
N ASP A 480 -4.37 -17.09 16.43
CA ASP A 480 -5.08 -18.35 16.58
C ASP A 480 -4.28 -19.53 16.01
N THR A 481 -3.77 -19.38 14.79
CA THR A 481 -2.93 -20.37 14.13
C THR A 481 -1.71 -20.74 14.97
N LEU A 482 -1.06 -19.74 15.58
CA LEU A 482 0.09 -19.96 16.46
C LEU A 482 -0.29 -20.71 17.74
N ILE A 483 -1.40 -20.35 18.38
CA ILE A 483 -1.89 -21.04 19.58
C ILE A 483 -2.18 -22.51 19.27
N ASP A 484 -2.90 -22.78 18.18
CA ASP A 484 -3.27 -24.12 17.77
C ASP A 484 -2.04 -24.95 17.37
N SER A 485 -1.06 -24.35 16.71
CA SER A 485 0.22 -24.97 16.38
C SER A 485 1.01 -25.38 17.63
N ILE A 486 1.14 -24.47 18.62
CA ILE A 486 1.84 -24.76 19.88
C ILE A 486 1.16 -25.91 20.64
N LEU A 487 -0.17 -25.89 20.73
CA LEU A 487 -0.92 -26.92 21.43
C LEU A 487 -0.85 -28.28 20.72
N SER A 488 -0.91 -28.28 19.40
CA SER A 488 -0.82 -29.50 18.57
C SER A 488 0.57 -30.14 18.66
N ALA A 489 1.63 -29.36 18.53
CA ALA A 489 3.02 -29.84 18.70
C ALA A 489 3.27 -30.42 20.10
N TYR A 490 2.69 -29.79 21.15
CA TYR A 490 2.75 -30.35 22.50
C TYR A 490 1.98 -31.67 22.62
N ALA A 491 0.78 -31.77 22.04
CA ALA A 491 -0.02 -32.99 22.06
C ALA A 491 0.65 -34.15 21.30
N ALA A 492 1.38 -33.85 20.22
CA ALA A 492 2.20 -34.80 19.47
C ALA A 492 3.47 -35.25 20.23
N GLY A 493 3.87 -34.49 21.27
CA GLY A 493 5.05 -34.78 22.09
C GLY A 493 6.35 -34.22 21.52
N GLU A 494 6.26 -33.29 20.57
CA GLU A 494 7.39 -32.57 19.98
C GLU A 494 7.90 -31.48 20.93
N TYR A 495 7.01 -30.90 21.72
CA TYR A 495 7.34 -29.89 22.73
C TYR A 495 7.43 -30.49 24.13
N THR A 496 8.47 -30.10 24.86
CA THR A 496 8.52 -30.33 26.30
C THR A 496 7.60 -29.37 27.05
N ALA A 497 7.20 -29.72 28.28
CA ALA A 497 6.42 -28.82 29.12
C ALA A 497 7.15 -27.48 29.38
N ASP A 498 8.48 -27.50 29.51
CA ASP A 498 9.27 -26.28 29.69
C ASP A 498 9.23 -25.38 28.44
N GLN A 499 9.17 -25.96 27.23
CA GLN A 499 9.02 -25.20 25.98
C GLN A 499 7.62 -24.61 25.83
N LEU A 500 6.57 -25.38 26.17
CA LEU A 500 5.20 -24.87 26.24
C LEU A 500 5.10 -23.70 27.22
N HIS A 501 5.72 -23.83 28.40
CA HIS A 501 5.71 -22.80 29.45
C HIS A 501 6.51 -21.54 29.09
N ALA A 502 7.33 -21.56 28.03
CA ALA A 502 7.96 -20.35 27.51
C ALA A 502 6.95 -19.40 26.84
N TRP A 503 5.81 -19.93 26.40
CA TRP A 503 4.71 -19.19 25.78
C TRP A 503 3.60 -18.82 26.78
N GLN A 504 3.72 -19.23 28.03
CA GLN A 504 2.68 -19.10 29.05
C GLN A 504 3.19 -18.35 30.28
N THR A 505 2.32 -17.54 30.87
CA THR A 505 2.60 -16.83 32.11
C THR A 505 2.14 -17.65 33.32
N ALA A 506 3.07 -17.97 34.22
CA ALA A 506 2.77 -18.71 35.43
C ALA A 506 1.97 -17.87 36.44
N VAL A 507 0.70 -18.22 36.66
CA VAL A 507 -0.13 -17.59 37.70
C VAL A 507 0.04 -18.33 39.03
N LEU A 508 0.45 -17.61 40.08
CA LEU A 508 0.73 -18.21 41.38
C LEU A 508 -0.53 -18.35 42.24
N GLY A 509 -0.79 -19.56 42.74
CA GLY A 509 -1.85 -19.83 43.73
C GLY A 509 -1.47 -19.44 45.17
N GLU A 510 -2.33 -19.77 46.15
CA GLU A 510 -2.18 -19.40 47.58
C GLU A 510 -0.85 -19.82 48.23
N ASP A 511 -0.12 -20.80 47.66
CA ASP A 511 1.13 -21.36 48.17
C ASP A 511 2.38 -20.98 47.32
N ASP A 512 2.29 -19.95 46.46
CA ASP A 512 3.35 -19.57 45.49
C ASP A 512 3.69 -20.69 44.48
N ILE A 513 2.71 -21.55 44.16
CA ILE A 513 2.82 -22.63 43.18
C ILE A 513 2.03 -22.24 41.93
N PRO A 514 2.59 -22.38 40.71
CA PRO A 514 1.85 -22.15 39.48
C PRO A 514 0.58 -23.00 39.41
N LEU A 515 -0.54 -22.35 39.07
CA LEU A 515 -1.79 -23.03 38.75
C LEU A 515 -1.60 -23.76 37.42
N THR A 516 -1.95 -25.05 37.40
CA THR A 516 -1.85 -25.88 36.19
C THR A 516 -3.10 -26.71 35.99
N ASP A 517 -3.47 -26.97 34.73
CA ASP A 517 -4.54 -27.90 34.37
C ASP A 517 -4.06 -29.37 34.38
N ALA A 518 -4.90 -30.29 33.91
CA ALA A 518 -4.55 -31.71 33.86
C ALA A 518 -3.56 -32.05 32.72
N GLN A 519 -3.42 -31.16 31.75
CA GLN A 519 -2.56 -31.27 30.58
C GLN A 519 -1.18 -30.65 30.85
N GLY A 520 -1.04 -29.89 31.93
CA GLY A 520 0.20 -29.26 32.36
C GLY A 520 0.33 -27.81 31.91
N ASN A 521 -0.69 -27.20 31.30
CA ASN A 521 -0.68 -25.78 30.94
C ASN A 521 -0.70 -24.92 32.21
N TYR A 522 -0.05 -23.76 32.19
CA TYR A 522 -0.34 -22.70 33.16
C TYR A 522 -1.72 -22.13 32.89
N VAL A 523 -2.50 -21.95 33.97
CA VAL A 523 -3.87 -21.45 33.88
C VAL A 523 -4.11 -20.28 34.83
N ASP A 524 -5.07 -19.43 34.49
CA ASP A 524 -5.56 -18.35 35.33
C ASP A 524 -6.43 -18.86 36.50
N ALA A 525 -6.96 -17.94 37.30
CA ALA A 525 -7.84 -18.27 38.42
C ALA A 525 -9.18 -18.92 38.01
N ASN A 526 -9.58 -18.79 36.74
CA ASN A 526 -10.80 -19.36 36.17
C ASN A 526 -10.56 -20.72 35.49
N GLY A 527 -9.31 -21.11 35.30
CA GLY A 527 -8.90 -22.34 34.65
C GLY A 527 -8.71 -22.23 33.14
N ALA A 528 -8.68 -21.01 32.58
CA ALA A 528 -8.29 -20.76 31.19
C ALA A 528 -6.76 -20.73 31.08
N ILE A 529 -6.20 -21.09 29.91
CA ILE A 529 -4.74 -21.06 29.71
C ILE A 529 -4.24 -19.61 29.83
N SER A 530 -3.19 -19.42 30.62
CA SER A 530 -2.56 -18.13 30.88
C SER A 530 -1.42 -17.91 29.89
N TRP A 531 -1.74 -17.42 28.69
CA TRP A 531 -0.76 -17.12 27.64
C TRP A 531 0.07 -15.87 27.95
N ASP A 532 1.34 -15.87 27.56
CA ASP A 532 2.16 -14.65 27.52
C ASP A 532 1.71 -13.78 26.35
N GLN A 533 0.96 -12.72 26.68
CA GLN A 533 0.35 -11.81 25.71
C GLN A 533 1.37 -11.12 24.80
N GLY A 534 2.55 -10.77 25.34
CA GLY A 534 3.58 -10.08 24.59
C GLY A 534 4.29 -11.01 23.61
N SER A 535 4.62 -12.22 24.07
CA SER A 535 5.31 -13.21 23.25
C SER A 535 4.47 -13.69 22.07
N ILE A 536 3.18 -13.96 22.28
CA ILE A 536 2.26 -14.36 21.20
C ILE A 536 2.05 -13.23 20.19
N PHE A 537 1.78 -12.00 20.65
CA PHE A 537 1.63 -10.83 19.76
C PHE A 537 2.84 -10.64 18.84
N GLN A 538 4.05 -10.73 19.41
CA GLN A 538 5.28 -10.51 18.65
C GLN A 538 5.57 -11.64 17.67
N ALA A 539 5.24 -12.88 18.01
CA ALA A 539 5.37 -14.01 17.10
C ALA A 539 4.37 -13.89 15.93
N ALA A 540 3.10 -13.57 16.19
CA ALA A 540 2.12 -13.30 15.14
C ALA A 540 2.56 -12.13 14.24
N LYS A 541 3.00 -11.01 14.84
CA LYS A 541 3.56 -9.87 14.09
C LYS A 541 4.71 -10.25 13.16
N LEU A 542 5.62 -11.11 13.62
CA LEU A 542 6.74 -11.55 12.77
C LEU A 542 6.26 -12.33 11.54
N VAL A 543 5.23 -13.15 11.68
CA VAL A 543 4.63 -13.88 10.55
C VAL A 543 4.02 -12.87 9.58
N VAL A 544 3.13 -12.00 10.05
CA VAL A 544 2.48 -10.98 9.20
C VAL A 544 3.49 -10.06 8.47
N GLU A 545 4.61 -9.71 9.12
CA GLU A 545 5.69 -8.98 8.46
C GLU A 545 6.36 -9.80 7.34
N MET A 546 6.57 -11.11 7.52
CA MET A 546 7.15 -11.95 6.47
C MET A 546 6.18 -12.11 5.31
N GLU A 547 4.88 -12.28 5.60
CA GLU A 547 3.81 -12.36 4.62
C GLU A 547 3.73 -11.07 3.79
N GLU A 548 3.74 -9.89 4.43
CA GLU A 548 3.80 -8.61 3.72
C GLU A 548 5.06 -8.53 2.85
N GLN A 549 6.24 -8.78 3.41
CA GLN A 549 7.51 -8.65 2.68
C GLN A 549 7.57 -9.58 1.47
N HIS A 550 7.02 -10.80 1.60
CA HIS A 550 6.88 -11.74 0.50
C HIS A 550 5.97 -11.17 -0.60
N VAL A 551 4.75 -10.74 -0.25
CA VAL A 551 3.80 -10.13 -1.20
C VAL A 551 4.38 -8.89 -1.88
N VAL A 552 5.04 -8.02 -1.12
CA VAL A 552 5.64 -6.78 -1.63
C VAL A 552 6.69 -7.07 -2.70
N ILE A 553 7.55 -8.06 -2.49
CA ILE A 553 8.65 -8.35 -3.41
C ILE A 553 8.20 -9.26 -4.55
N GLU A 554 7.61 -10.40 -4.23
CA GLU A 554 7.36 -11.45 -5.22
C GLU A 554 6.12 -11.17 -6.08
N GLN A 555 5.13 -10.44 -5.56
CA GLN A 555 3.88 -10.17 -6.30
C GLN A 555 3.75 -8.71 -6.74
N TYR A 556 3.99 -7.74 -5.85
CA TYR A 556 3.81 -6.32 -6.18
C TYR A 556 4.98 -5.74 -6.97
N ALA A 557 6.21 -5.80 -6.44
CA ALA A 557 7.34 -5.06 -7.01
C ALA A 557 7.81 -5.65 -8.35
N ARG A 558 7.72 -6.98 -8.52
CA ARG A 558 7.98 -7.65 -9.81
C ARG A 558 6.96 -7.28 -10.89
N LEU A 559 5.72 -6.98 -10.50
CA LEU A 559 4.70 -6.47 -11.43
C LEU A 559 4.98 -5.02 -11.85
N VAL A 560 5.60 -4.23 -10.96
CA VAL A 560 6.03 -2.87 -11.31
C VAL A 560 7.16 -2.91 -12.33
N THR A 561 8.13 -3.80 -12.14
CA THR A 561 9.29 -3.92 -13.03
C THR A 561 9.95 -5.30 -13.00
N PRO A 562 10.37 -5.83 -14.17
CA PRO A 562 11.12 -7.08 -14.25
C PRO A 562 12.60 -6.93 -13.90
N ASP A 563 13.11 -5.70 -13.71
CA ASP A 563 14.54 -5.42 -13.50
C ASP A 563 15.03 -5.62 -12.06
N LEU A 564 14.17 -6.11 -11.15
CA LEU A 564 14.55 -6.33 -9.75
C LEU A 564 15.58 -7.48 -9.64
N PRO A 565 16.72 -7.24 -8.97
CA PRO A 565 17.69 -8.30 -8.73
C PRO A 565 17.16 -9.31 -7.71
N GLU A 566 17.63 -10.55 -7.83
CA GLU A 566 17.46 -11.56 -6.79
C GLU A 566 18.06 -11.09 -5.46
N TYR A 567 17.46 -11.55 -4.35
CA TYR A 567 17.99 -11.28 -3.02
C TYR A 567 19.41 -11.83 -2.87
N SER A 568 20.33 -10.97 -2.42
CA SER A 568 21.76 -11.30 -2.35
C SER A 568 22.27 -11.60 -0.94
N GLY A 569 21.37 -11.59 0.04
CA GLY A 569 21.68 -11.69 1.46
C GLY A 569 21.70 -10.32 2.16
N TYR A 570 21.63 -10.34 3.49
CA TYR A 570 21.64 -9.13 4.29
C TYR A 570 23.03 -8.46 4.30
N GLU A 571 23.04 -7.17 3.98
CA GLU A 571 24.22 -6.32 3.94
C GLU A 571 24.14 -5.20 4.98
N ALA A 572 24.76 -5.41 6.15
CA ALA A 572 24.75 -4.43 7.25
C ALA A 572 25.28 -3.01 6.88
N GLY A 573 25.96 -2.84 5.75
CA GLY A 573 26.43 -1.53 5.27
C GLY A 573 25.41 -0.75 4.44
N THR A 574 24.33 -1.39 4.00
CA THR A 574 23.33 -0.83 3.09
C THR A 574 22.35 0.06 3.85
N ASN A 575 22.02 1.21 3.26
CA ASN A 575 21.12 2.17 3.88
C ASN A 575 19.71 1.98 3.30
N SER A 576 18.81 1.43 4.12
CA SER A 576 17.42 1.18 3.76
C SER A 576 16.50 2.40 3.89
N GLY A 577 17.02 3.57 4.29
CA GLY A 577 16.21 4.79 4.38
C GLY A 577 15.48 5.13 3.09
N ILE A 578 14.26 5.66 3.18
CA ILE A 578 13.49 6.04 1.98
C ILE A 578 14.05 7.32 1.37
N SER A 579 14.24 7.34 0.05
CA SER A 579 14.69 8.55 -0.65
C SER A 579 13.55 9.51 -0.95
N LEU A 580 13.86 10.82 -1.03
CA LEU A 580 12.88 11.84 -1.43
C LEU A 580 12.42 11.62 -2.87
N GLU A 581 13.33 11.20 -3.75
CA GLU A 581 13.04 10.96 -5.17
C GLU A 581 12.06 9.79 -5.34
N PHE A 582 12.21 8.74 -4.53
CA PHE A 582 11.28 7.62 -4.49
C PHE A 582 9.91 8.08 -3.95
N SER A 583 9.85 8.53 -2.69
CA SER A 583 8.58 8.81 -1.98
C SER A 583 7.79 10.00 -2.54
N GLN A 584 8.48 11.02 -3.04
CA GLN A 584 7.85 12.28 -3.43
C GLN A 584 7.73 12.45 -4.96
N ALA A 585 8.26 11.52 -5.75
CA ALA A 585 8.08 11.47 -7.20
C ALA A 585 7.82 10.07 -7.74
N ALA A 586 8.80 9.17 -7.74
CA ALA A 586 8.69 7.90 -8.47
C ALA A 586 7.51 7.06 -7.98
N PHE A 587 7.38 6.83 -6.67
CA PHE A 587 6.32 5.97 -6.13
C PHE A 587 4.92 6.60 -6.15
N ARG A 588 4.85 7.91 -6.43
CA ARG A 588 3.60 8.65 -6.68
C ARG A 588 3.04 8.42 -8.08
N TYR A 589 3.59 7.47 -8.84
CA TYR A 589 3.00 7.04 -10.10
C TYR A 589 1.57 6.54 -9.89
N GLY A 590 1.25 5.93 -8.73
CA GLY A 590 -0.06 5.38 -8.41
C GLY A 590 -1.22 6.40 -8.46
N HIS A 591 -0.92 7.71 -8.35
CA HIS A 591 -1.93 8.75 -8.54
C HIS A 591 -2.51 8.80 -9.96
N SER A 592 -1.78 8.34 -10.98
CA SER A 592 -2.26 8.21 -12.37
C SER A 592 -3.12 6.97 -12.59
N GLN A 593 -2.91 5.94 -11.76
CA GLN A 593 -3.58 4.65 -11.88
C GLN A 593 -4.99 4.63 -11.25
N LEU A 594 -5.33 5.61 -10.42
CA LEU A 594 -6.66 5.72 -9.81
C LEU A 594 -7.72 6.15 -10.84
N ARG A 595 -8.87 5.47 -10.80
CA ARG A 595 -10.01 5.72 -11.70
C ARG A 595 -11.04 6.68 -11.09
N GLU A 596 -11.99 7.14 -11.90
CA GLU A 596 -13.15 7.92 -11.43
C GLU A 596 -14.06 7.14 -10.49
N THR A 597 -13.92 5.80 -10.42
CA THR A 597 -14.74 4.94 -9.58
C THR A 597 -13.91 4.00 -8.72
N VAL A 598 -14.50 3.60 -7.59
CA VAL A 598 -14.14 2.43 -6.79
C VAL A 598 -15.27 1.43 -6.98
N ASP A 599 -14.92 0.22 -7.39
CA ASP A 599 -15.90 -0.83 -7.65
C ASP A 599 -16.02 -1.72 -6.41
N ALA A 600 -17.23 -2.19 -6.13
CA ALA A 600 -17.54 -3.17 -5.10
C ALA A 600 -18.45 -4.25 -5.69
N ILE A 601 -18.25 -5.51 -5.35
CA ILE A 601 -19.07 -6.64 -5.81
C ILE A 601 -19.84 -7.20 -4.61
N ASP A 602 -21.11 -7.55 -4.83
CA ASP A 602 -21.91 -8.24 -3.82
C ASP A 602 -21.32 -9.62 -3.50
N PRO A 603 -20.77 -9.83 -2.28
CA PRO A 603 -20.07 -11.06 -1.94
C PRO A 603 -21.00 -12.28 -1.88
N ASP A 604 -22.32 -12.09 -1.69
CA ASP A 604 -23.30 -13.18 -1.70
C ASP A 604 -23.38 -13.90 -3.07
N GLY A 605 -22.91 -13.24 -4.14
CA GLY A 605 -22.84 -13.81 -5.49
C GLY A 605 -21.45 -14.28 -5.91
N GLY A 606 -20.49 -14.37 -4.99
CA GLY A 606 -19.10 -14.70 -5.30
C GLY A 606 -18.47 -13.74 -6.31
N ILE A 607 -17.49 -14.21 -7.08
CA ILE A 607 -16.78 -13.42 -8.11
C ILE A 607 -17.67 -12.90 -9.25
N THR A 608 -18.90 -13.41 -9.33
CA THR A 608 -19.87 -13.01 -10.37
C THR A 608 -21.04 -12.20 -9.84
N GLY A 609 -20.95 -11.78 -8.58
CA GLY A 609 -21.90 -10.91 -7.92
C GLY A 609 -22.13 -9.58 -8.64
N ALA A 610 -23.19 -8.87 -8.23
CA ALA A 610 -23.55 -7.60 -8.85
C ALA A 610 -22.50 -6.51 -8.57
N VAL A 611 -21.97 -5.91 -9.63
CA VAL A 611 -20.99 -4.81 -9.53
C VAL A 611 -21.68 -3.48 -9.21
N THR A 612 -21.25 -2.82 -8.15
CA THR A 612 -21.57 -1.44 -7.79
C THR A 612 -20.35 -0.55 -8.06
N LYS A 613 -20.53 0.51 -8.87
CA LYS A 613 -19.48 1.51 -9.14
C LYS A 613 -19.76 2.78 -8.34
N LEU A 614 -18.85 3.13 -7.43
CA LEU A 614 -18.95 4.31 -6.57
C LEU A 614 -18.02 5.39 -7.10
N ALA A 615 -18.46 6.65 -7.12
CA ALA A 615 -17.58 7.75 -7.52
C ALA A 615 -16.41 7.87 -6.53
N LEU A 616 -15.16 7.95 -7.02
CA LEU A 616 -13.98 8.08 -6.17
C LEU A 616 -14.10 9.30 -5.22
N ALA A 617 -14.58 10.42 -5.74
CA ALA A 617 -14.81 11.64 -4.95
C ALA A 617 -15.83 11.47 -3.81
N SER A 618 -16.70 10.46 -3.87
CA SER A 618 -17.73 10.18 -2.85
C SER A 618 -17.30 9.19 -1.78
N VAL A 619 -16.19 8.49 -1.98
CA VAL A 619 -15.68 7.47 -1.04
C VAL A 619 -14.47 7.95 -0.23
N PHE A 620 -14.02 9.18 -0.46
CA PHE A 620 -13.00 9.81 0.38
C PHE A 620 -13.54 10.08 1.79
N LEU A 621 -12.75 9.78 2.82
CA LEU A 621 -13.05 10.06 4.23
C LEU A 621 -14.49 9.64 4.64
N SER A 622 -14.94 8.50 4.11
CA SER A 622 -16.34 8.07 4.17
C SER A 622 -16.51 6.75 4.92
N PRO A 623 -16.26 6.73 6.25
CA PRO A 623 -16.31 5.48 7.04
C PRO A 623 -17.69 4.82 7.04
N THR A 624 -18.76 5.58 6.81
CA THR A 624 -20.12 5.04 6.66
C THR A 624 -20.32 4.24 5.39
N VAL A 625 -19.64 4.60 4.29
CA VAL A 625 -19.71 3.81 3.03
C VAL A 625 -18.96 2.50 3.22
N TYR A 626 -17.77 2.56 3.81
CA TYR A 626 -17.02 1.35 4.19
C TYR A 626 -17.85 0.43 5.10
N ALA A 627 -18.49 0.99 6.14
CA ALA A 627 -19.34 0.19 7.05
C ALA A 627 -20.53 -0.48 6.34
N GLU A 628 -21.09 0.14 5.30
CA GLU A 628 -22.23 -0.39 4.56
C GLU A 628 -21.85 -1.53 3.61
N LEU A 629 -20.69 -1.41 2.95
CA LEU A 629 -20.22 -2.38 1.95
C LEU A 629 -19.42 -3.53 2.57
N GLY A 630 -18.55 -3.21 3.52
CA GLY A 630 -17.59 -4.15 4.09
C GLY A 630 -16.35 -4.38 3.22
N PRO A 631 -15.29 -4.96 3.81
CA PRO A 631 -14.00 -5.15 3.17
C PRO A 631 -14.04 -6.17 2.04
N GLY A 632 -14.80 -7.26 2.18
CA GLY A 632 -14.90 -8.31 1.15
C GLY A 632 -15.50 -7.78 -0.16
N ALA A 633 -16.61 -7.04 -0.09
CA ALA A 633 -17.24 -6.47 -1.27
C ALA A 633 -16.30 -5.51 -2.03
N ILE A 634 -15.56 -4.68 -1.29
CA ILE A 634 -14.62 -3.70 -1.85
C ILE A 634 -13.38 -4.42 -2.41
N ALA A 635 -12.79 -5.36 -1.68
CA ALA A 635 -11.62 -6.12 -2.15
C ALA A 635 -11.94 -6.88 -3.44
N LEU A 636 -13.09 -7.54 -3.50
CA LEU A 636 -13.58 -8.26 -4.67
C LEU A 636 -13.87 -7.32 -5.85
N GLY A 637 -14.52 -6.18 -5.61
CA GLY A 637 -14.75 -5.21 -6.68
C GLY A 637 -13.45 -4.61 -7.23
N MET A 638 -12.48 -4.35 -6.37
CA MET A 638 -11.19 -3.77 -6.75
C MET A 638 -10.25 -4.78 -7.41
N SER A 639 -10.35 -6.08 -7.10
CA SER A 639 -9.64 -7.13 -7.85
C SER A 639 -10.22 -7.36 -9.25
N HIS A 640 -11.49 -7.00 -9.49
CA HIS A 640 -12.11 -7.04 -10.83
C HIS A 640 -11.92 -5.75 -11.63
N GLN A 641 -11.65 -4.64 -10.95
CA GLN A 641 -11.50 -3.35 -11.62
C GLN A 641 -10.15 -3.28 -12.31
N LEU A 642 -10.10 -3.20 -13.64
CA LEU A 642 -8.87 -2.84 -14.35
C LEU A 642 -8.38 -1.45 -13.88
N GLY A 643 -7.10 -1.34 -13.54
CA GLY A 643 -6.45 -0.10 -13.11
C GLY A 643 -6.34 0.95 -14.23
N GLY A 644 -6.04 2.18 -13.82
CA GLY A 644 -5.69 3.24 -14.76
C GLY A 644 -4.24 3.10 -15.25
N GLU A 645 -3.93 3.59 -16.45
CA GLU A 645 -2.58 3.53 -17.01
C GLU A 645 -1.58 4.36 -16.18
N THR A 646 -0.31 3.95 -16.18
CA THR A 646 0.75 4.71 -15.50
C THR A 646 1.28 5.79 -16.41
N ASP A 647 0.65 6.96 -16.46
CA ASP A 647 1.06 8.01 -17.39
C ASP A 647 0.81 9.44 -16.86
N GLU A 648 1.00 10.45 -17.72
CA GLU A 648 0.82 11.84 -17.31
C GLU A 648 -0.64 12.23 -17.03
N PHE A 649 -1.62 11.37 -17.30
CA PHE A 649 -3.02 11.69 -17.12
C PHE A 649 -3.55 11.27 -15.76
N VAL A 650 -4.40 12.12 -15.18
CA VAL A 650 -5.00 11.86 -13.86
C VAL A 650 -6.48 12.18 -13.92
N THR A 651 -7.25 11.30 -13.29
CA THR A 651 -8.71 11.39 -13.16
C THR A 651 -9.15 12.74 -12.58
N ALA A 652 -10.26 13.29 -13.07
CA ALA A 652 -10.83 14.55 -12.60
C ALA A 652 -11.21 14.53 -11.11
N ALA A 653 -11.57 13.37 -10.55
CA ALA A 653 -11.77 13.21 -9.11
C ALA A 653 -10.54 13.64 -8.28
N LEU A 654 -9.32 13.46 -8.80
CA LEU A 654 -8.07 13.88 -8.14
C LEU A 654 -7.58 15.25 -8.62
N GLN A 655 -7.83 15.60 -9.89
CA GLN A 655 -7.36 16.87 -10.48
C GLN A 655 -8.26 18.08 -10.16
N GLN A 656 -9.54 17.86 -9.90
CA GLN A 656 -10.55 18.93 -9.76
C GLN A 656 -11.40 18.82 -8.50
N SER A 657 -11.49 17.64 -7.90
CA SER A 657 -12.44 17.33 -6.82
C SER A 657 -11.80 16.49 -5.69
N LEU A 658 -10.49 16.65 -5.46
CA LEU A 658 -9.76 15.87 -4.47
C LEU A 658 -10.40 16.01 -3.08
N LEU A 659 -10.71 14.88 -2.43
CA LEU A 659 -11.46 14.81 -1.16
C LEU A 659 -12.84 15.52 -1.22
N GLY A 660 -13.45 15.58 -2.40
CA GLY A 660 -14.70 16.29 -2.65
C GLY A 660 -14.57 17.83 -2.62
N GLN A 661 -13.34 18.36 -2.60
CA GLN A 661 -13.02 19.80 -2.58
C GLN A 661 -12.43 20.23 -3.92
N PRO A 662 -12.53 21.52 -4.31
CA PRO A 662 -11.90 22.05 -5.52
C PRO A 662 -10.37 22.15 -5.38
N MET A 663 -9.72 20.99 -5.24
CA MET A 663 -8.29 20.80 -5.06
C MET A 663 -7.75 19.90 -6.18
N ASP A 664 -6.44 19.97 -6.39
CA ASP A 664 -5.72 19.39 -7.54
C ASP A 664 -4.49 18.63 -7.06
N LEU A 665 -4.58 17.30 -7.00
CA LEU A 665 -3.50 16.43 -6.53
C LEU A 665 -2.24 16.52 -7.41
N PRO A 666 -2.31 16.47 -8.75
CA PRO A 666 -1.14 16.72 -9.60
C PRO A 666 -0.43 18.05 -9.32
N ALA A 667 -1.18 19.15 -9.15
CA ALA A 667 -0.60 20.44 -8.79
C ALA A 667 0.06 20.42 -7.40
N ILE A 668 -0.53 19.68 -6.44
CA ILE A 668 0.07 19.46 -5.12
C ILE A 668 1.39 18.67 -5.23
N ASN A 669 1.45 17.63 -6.08
CA ASN A 669 2.68 16.86 -6.31
C ASN A 669 3.80 17.72 -6.90
N ILE A 670 3.50 18.50 -7.93
CA ILE A 670 4.48 19.42 -8.55
C ILE A 670 4.96 20.46 -7.52
N ALA A 671 4.02 21.08 -6.78
CA ALA A 671 4.36 22.06 -5.75
C ALA A 671 5.19 21.43 -4.62
N ARG A 672 4.86 20.21 -4.19
CA ARG A 672 5.62 19.49 -3.15
C ARG A 672 7.02 19.15 -3.61
N GLY A 673 7.20 18.66 -4.84
CA GLY A 673 8.53 18.37 -5.39
C GLY A 673 9.44 19.59 -5.39
N ARG A 674 8.91 20.76 -5.76
CA ARG A 674 9.62 22.04 -5.70
C ARG A 674 9.91 22.50 -4.27
N ASP A 675 9.02 22.22 -3.32
CA ASP A 675 9.13 22.61 -1.91
C ASP A 675 10.31 21.94 -1.23
N ILE A 676 10.42 20.62 -1.43
CA ILE A 676 11.48 19.82 -0.85
C ILE A 676 12.78 19.86 -1.67
N GLY A 677 12.74 20.46 -2.86
CA GLY A 677 13.89 20.65 -3.73
C GLY A 677 14.28 19.43 -4.56
N LEU A 678 13.32 18.64 -5.03
CA LEU A 678 13.59 17.58 -6.01
C LEU A 678 14.26 18.15 -7.27
N PRO A 679 15.15 17.40 -7.93
CA PRO A 679 15.67 17.78 -9.24
C PRO A 679 14.55 17.79 -10.30
N THR A 680 14.81 18.47 -11.42
CA THR A 680 14.04 18.27 -12.65
C THR A 680 14.29 16.87 -13.23
N LEU A 681 13.44 16.42 -14.16
CA LEU A 681 13.61 15.16 -14.86
C LEU A 681 15.02 15.04 -15.47
N ASN A 682 15.47 16.04 -16.21
CA ASN A 682 16.73 15.95 -16.94
C ASN A 682 17.97 16.03 -16.04
N GLU A 683 17.87 16.74 -14.91
CA GLU A 683 18.89 16.71 -13.86
C GLU A 683 18.98 15.33 -13.21
N ALA A 684 17.84 14.73 -12.87
CA ALA A 684 17.80 13.38 -12.31
C ALA A 684 18.44 12.37 -13.27
N ARG A 685 18.05 12.41 -14.56
CA ARG A 685 18.66 11.60 -15.62
C ARG A 685 20.16 11.81 -15.73
N THR A 686 20.62 13.07 -15.70
CA THR A 686 22.06 13.38 -15.75
C THR A 686 22.83 12.73 -14.60
N GLN A 687 22.27 12.78 -13.39
CA GLN A 687 22.90 12.22 -12.19
C GLN A 687 22.87 10.70 -12.18
N LEU A 688 21.71 10.10 -12.48
CA LEU A 688 21.52 8.65 -12.56
C LEU A 688 22.39 8.04 -13.67
N PHE A 689 22.43 8.65 -14.85
CA PHE A 689 23.31 8.22 -15.93
C PHE A 689 24.77 8.25 -15.49
N ALA A 690 25.22 9.33 -14.85
CA ALA A 690 26.60 9.41 -14.36
C ALA A 690 26.93 8.36 -13.29
N ALA A 691 25.95 7.97 -12.47
CA ALA A 691 26.10 6.95 -11.42
C ALA A 691 26.09 5.52 -11.99
N LEU A 692 25.23 5.24 -12.97
CA LEU A 692 24.91 3.88 -13.43
C LEU A 692 25.56 3.50 -14.76
N GLN A 693 26.08 4.45 -15.55
CA GLN A 693 26.67 4.14 -16.89
C GLN A 693 27.80 3.10 -16.89
N ASP A 694 28.46 2.87 -15.75
CA ASP A 694 29.56 1.93 -15.57
C ASP A 694 29.18 0.76 -14.62
N SER A 695 27.90 0.61 -14.26
CA SER A 695 27.37 -0.50 -13.44
C SER A 695 26.79 -1.63 -14.29
N ASP A 696 26.33 -2.71 -13.63
CA ASP A 696 25.65 -3.83 -14.28
C ASP A 696 24.11 -3.61 -14.40
N TYR A 697 23.62 -2.40 -14.10
CA TYR A 697 22.20 -2.04 -14.24
C TYR A 697 21.76 -2.08 -15.72
N PRO A 698 20.71 -2.85 -16.06
CA PRO A 698 20.38 -3.20 -17.45
C PRO A 698 20.03 -1.98 -18.32
N LEU A 699 19.36 -0.97 -17.75
CA LEU A 699 18.89 0.21 -18.48
C LEU A 699 19.80 1.44 -18.37
N SER A 700 21.04 1.26 -17.91
CA SER A 700 21.99 2.39 -17.71
C SER A 700 22.21 3.24 -18.97
N GLY A 701 22.12 2.64 -20.16
CA GLY A 701 22.22 3.35 -21.44
C GLY A 701 21.00 4.20 -21.81
N GLU A 702 19.84 3.89 -21.24
CA GLU A 702 18.56 4.56 -21.51
C GLU A 702 18.35 5.78 -20.63
N LEU A 703 19.20 6.00 -19.63
CA LEU A 703 19.14 7.15 -18.70
C LEU A 703 19.83 8.41 -19.24
N ALA A 704 20.34 8.41 -20.48
CA ALA A 704 21.03 9.57 -21.05
C ALA A 704 20.13 10.83 -20.97
N PRO A 705 20.68 11.99 -20.57
CA PRO A 705 19.87 13.20 -20.47
C PRO A 705 19.36 13.62 -21.85
N TYR A 706 18.12 14.07 -21.89
CA TYR A 706 17.51 14.60 -23.10
C TYR A 706 18.26 15.85 -23.58
N GLU A 707 18.52 15.92 -24.88
CA GLU A 707 19.24 17.03 -25.50
C GLU A 707 18.32 18.06 -26.17
N SER A 708 17.05 17.71 -26.41
CA SER A 708 16.07 18.56 -27.11
C SER A 708 14.63 18.08 -26.92
N TRP A 709 13.66 18.90 -27.34
CA TRP A 709 12.24 18.50 -27.37
C TRP A 709 11.97 17.29 -28.27
N ASN A 710 12.66 17.16 -29.41
CA ASN A 710 12.53 15.97 -30.27
C ASN A 710 13.07 14.70 -29.61
N ASP A 711 14.10 14.84 -28.80
CA ASP A 711 14.71 13.73 -28.08
C ASP A 711 13.78 13.27 -26.94
N PHE A 712 13.25 14.20 -26.14
CA PHE A 712 12.22 13.89 -25.15
C PHE A 712 11.01 13.20 -25.82
N ALA A 713 10.47 13.76 -26.91
CA ALA A 713 9.32 13.20 -27.61
C ALA A 713 9.52 11.78 -28.16
N ALA A 714 10.76 11.40 -28.48
CA ALA A 714 11.08 10.06 -28.96
C ALA A 714 11.05 9.01 -27.84
N ASN A 715 11.05 9.45 -26.58
CA ASN A 715 11.06 8.62 -25.38
C ASN A 715 9.80 8.87 -24.52
N MET A 716 8.76 9.50 -25.07
CA MET A 716 7.47 9.66 -24.37
C MET A 716 6.55 8.49 -24.67
N LEU A 717 5.75 8.07 -23.68
CA LEU A 717 4.65 7.12 -23.86
C LEU A 717 3.61 7.70 -24.84
N HIS A 718 3.25 8.98 -24.64
CA HIS A 718 2.29 9.71 -25.47
C HIS A 718 2.93 10.89 -26.23
N PRO A 719 3.59 10.67 -27.39
CA PRO A 719 4.18 11.77 -28.17
C PRO A 719 3.18 12.86 -28.62
N SER A 720 1.87 12.56 -28.62
CA SER A 720 0.81 13.55 -28.85
C SER A 720 0.74 14.63 -27.76
N SER A 721 1.15 14.32 -26.53
CA SER A 721 1.16 15.24 -25.40
C SER A 721 2.33 16.22 -25.43
N LEU A 722 3.30 16.05 -26.34
CA LEU A 722 4.47 16.93 -26.45
C LEU A 722 4.08 18.43 -26.55
N VAL A 723 2.99 18.74 -27.25
CA VAL A 723 2.48 20.11 -27.37
C VAL A 723 2.10 20.71 -26.01
N ASN A 724 1.58 19.89 -25.10
CA ASN A 724 1.17 20.30 -23.76
C ASN A 724 2.39 20.60 -22.89
N PHE A 725 3.43 19.76 -22.95
CA PHE A 725 4.70 20.00 -22.26
C PHE A 725 5.39 21.28 -22.77
N ILE A 726 5.45 21.48 -24.09
CA ILE A 726 6.00 22.72 -24.67
C ILE A 726 5.17 23.93 -24.24
N ALA A 727 3.84 23.83 -24.21
CA ALA A 727 2.98 24.91 -23.74
C ALA A 727 3.26 25.25 -22.28
N ALA A 728 3.30 24.25 -21.41
CA ALA A 728 3.51 24.43 -19.99
C ALA A 728 4.90 25.02 -19.66
N TYR A 729 5.97 24.47 -20.25
CA TYR A 729 7.34 24.83 -19.86
C TYR A 729 8.00 25.91 -20.72
N SER A 730 7.45 26.24 -21.90
CA SER A 730 8.01 27.28 -22.78
C SER A 730 7.05 28.44 -23.07
N PHE A 731 5.75 28.29 -22.83
CA PHE A 731 4.74 29.28 -23.23
C PHE A 731 3.63 29.57 -22.20
N ASP A 732 3.85 29.26 -20.91
CA ASP A 732 2.90 29.57 -19.83
C ASP A 732 1.47 29.03 -20.10
N GLY A 733 1.40 27.81 -20.63
CA GLY A 733 0.15 27.13 -20.98
C GLY A 733 -0.46 27.51 -22.34
N ASP A 734 0.17 28.37 -23.15
CA ASP A 734 -0.36 28.72 -24.48
C ASP A 734 -0.13 27.61 -25.52
N LEU A 735 -1.13 26.73 -25.64
CA LEU A 735 -1.17 25.65 -26.63
C LEU A 735 -1.07 26.13 -28.09
N THR A 736 -1.54 27.35 -28.40
CA THR A 736 -1.45 27.86 -29.77
C THR A 736 -0.02 28.26 -30.12
N ALA A 737 0.69 28.87 -29.17
CA ALA A 737 2.10 29.21 -29.32
C ALA A 737 2.96 27.93 -29.40
N ALA A 738 2.69 26.94 -28.54
CA ALA A 738 3.37 25.65 -28.55
C ALA A 738 3.20 24.91 -29.89
N ALA A 739 1.97 24.81 -30.40
CA ALA A 739 1.70 24.16 -31.68
C ALA A 739 2.44 24.84 -32.85
N ALA A 740 2.59 26.18 -32.81
CA ALA A 740 3.38 26.90 -33.80
C ALA A 740 4.89 26.65 -33.65
N ALA A 741 5.38 26.49 -32.42
CA ALA A 741 6.79 26.20 -32.12
C ALA A 741 7.21 24.78 -32.56
N MET A 742 6.29 23.80 -32.52
CA MET A 742 6.54 22.44 -33.03
C MET A 742 6.85 22.39 -34.54
N GLU A 743 6.45 23.40 -35.31
CA GLU A 743 6.79 23.51 -36.74
C GLU A 743 8.22 24.08 -36.97
N ASP A 744 8.88 24.59 -35.92
CA ASP A 744 10.23 25.18 -35.99
C ASP A 744 11.32 24.15 -35.65
N GLU A 745 12.08 23.75 -36.67
CA GLU A 745 13.17 22.78 -36.54
C GLU A 745 14.29 23.26 -35.59
N GLU A 746 14.56 24.56 -35.50
CA GLU A 746 15.60 25.08 -34.59
C GLU A 746 15.12 25.00 -33.15
N PHE A 747 13.86 25.38 -32.89
CA PHE A 747 13.23 25.25 -31.57
C PHE A 747 13.27 23.81 -31.07
N MET A 748 12.81 22.86 -31.89
CA MET A 748 12.66 21.45 -31.52
C MET A 748 13.99 20.70 -31.33
N ASN A 749 15.10 21.21 -31.87
CA ASN A 749 16.42 20.59 -31.80
C ASN A 749 17.42 21.43 -30.96
N GLY A 750 16.97 21.89 -29.79
CA GLY A 750 17.82 22.53 -28.76
C GLY A 750 17.88 24.06 -28.83
N GLY A 751 17.13 24.70 -29.73
CA GLY A 751 16.98 26.15 -29.76
C GLY A 751 16.18 26.71 -28.58
N ASP A 752 15.31 25.89 -27.99
CA ASP A 752 14.65 26.13 -26.71
C ASP A 752 15.15 25.14 -25.64
N GLN A 753 15.04 25.51 -24.37
CA GLN A 753 15.54 24.71 -23.24
C GLN A 753 14.43 24.38 -22.22
N GLY A 754 13.15 24.55 -22.55
CA GLY A 754 12.05 24.26 -21.63
C GLY A 754 12.01 22.80 -21.18
N PHE A 755 12.50 21.87 -21.99
CA PHE A 755 12.63 20.44 -21.62
C PHE A 755 13.56 20.20 -20.42
N GLN A 756 14.47 21.14 -20.12
CA GLN A 756 15.33 21.10 -18.93
C GLN A 756 14.57 21.40 -17.64
N LEU A 757 13.37 21.97 -17.73
CA LEU A 757 12.60 22.47 -16.60
C LEU A 757 11.48 21.53 -16.16
N ILE A 758 11.32 20.39 -16.84
CA ILE A 758 10.24 19.44 -16.57
C ILE A 758 10.41 18.89 -15.15
N ASP A 759 9.37 19.03 -14.32
CA ASP A 759 9.36 18.53 -12.95
C ASP A 759 9.47 17.00 -12.95
N LEU A 760 10.26 16.41 -12.05
CA LEU A 760 10.54 14.98 -12.04
C LEU A 760 9.27 14.11 -12.02
N TRP A 761 8.26 14.49 -11.24
CA TRP A 761 7.02 13.70 -11.11
C TRP A 761 6.27 13.56 -12.45
N VAL A 762 5.86 14.68 -13.06
CA VAL A 762 5.10 14.65 -14.33
C VAL A 762 5.96 14.23 -15.51
N GLY A 763 7.26 14.50 -15.45
CA GLY A 763 8.21 14.10 -16.48
C GLY A 763 8.45 12.59 -16.51
N GLY A 764 8.64 11.96 -15.34
CA GLY A 764 8.85 10.52 -15.25
C GLY A 764 7.60 9.71 -15.59
N LEU A 765 6.40 10.22 -15.28
CA LEU A 765 5.13 9.65 -15.74
C LEU A 765 4.99 9.64 -17.26
N ALA A 766 5.54 10.64 -17.95
CA ALA A 766 5.40 10.75 -19.41
C ALA A 766 6.41 9.92 -20.20
N GLU A 767 7.43 9.35 -19.55
CA GLU A 767 8.42 8.51 -20.21
C GLU A 767 7.79 7.20 -20.69
N ALA A 768 8.20 6.72 -21.87
CA ALA A 768 7.79 5.40 -22.35
C ALA A 768 8.24 4.31 -21.38
N HIS A 769 7.37 3.35 -21.15
CA HIS A 769 7.64 2.24 -20.23
C HIS A 769 8.79 1.36 -20.72
N VAL A 770 9.47 0.77 -19.76
CA VAL A 770 10.48 -0.26 -20.00
C VAL A 770 9.78 -1.58 -20.36
N ASP A 771 10.39 -2.41 -21.19
CA ASP A 771 9.78 -3.67 -21.63
C ASP A 771 9.40 -4.54 -20.41
N GLY A 772 8.10 -4.88 -20.28
CA GLY A 772 7.58 -5.75 -19.21
C GLY A 772 7.32 -5.06 -17.87
N GLY A 773 7.52 -3.74 -17.76
CA GLY A 773 7.23 -2.96 -16.55
C GLY A 773 6.32 -1.77 -16.83
N ILE A 774 5.81 -1.14 -15.78
CA ILE A 774 4.83 -0.03 -15.89
C ILE A 774 5.45 1.35 -15.71
N LEU A 775 6.79 1.43 -15.64
CA LEU A 775 7.53 2.65 -15.36
C LEU A 775 8.44 3.04 -16.51
N GLY A 776 8.57 4.34 -16.75
CA GLY A 776 9.64 4.87 -17.59
C GLY A 776 11.02 4.71 -16.97
N SER A 777 12.05 4.76 -17.82
CA SER A 777 13.46 4.48 -17.44
C SER A 777 13.95 5.22 -16.19
N THR A 778 13.57 6.48 -15.97
CA THR A 778 14.01 7.27 -14.80
C THR A 778 13.36 6.77 -13.52
N PHE A 779 12.05 6.55 -13.54
CA PHE A 779 11.32 6.04 -12.38
C PHE A 779 11.69 4.61 -12.07
N ASN A 780 11.91 3.77 -13.10
CA ASN A 780 12.38 2.41 -12.94
C ASN A 780 13.71 2.36 -12.16
N ALA A 781 14.69 3.19 -12.54
CA ALA A 781 15.98 3.24 -11.84
C ALA A 781 15.86 3.67 -10.38
N ILE A 782 15.00 4.65 -10.08
CA ILE A 782 14.75 5.11 -8.69
C ILE A 782 14.02 4.04 -7.88
N PHE A 783 13.05 3.35 -8.49
CA PHE A 783 12.27 2.29 -7.85
C PHE A 783 13.15 1.08 -7.52
N VAL A 784 13.92 0.57 -8.49
CA VAL A 784 14.83 -0.57 -8.30
C VAL A 784 15.88 -0.29 -7.21
N ASP A 785 16.52 0.89 -7.21
CA ASP A 785 17.46 1.28 -6.15
C ASP A 785 16.81 1.24 -4.77
N GLN A 786 15.59 1.76 -4.64
CA GLN A 786 14.91 1.77 -3.34
C GLN A 786 14.56 0.36 -2.86
N ILE A 787 13.97 -0.47 -3.72
CA ILE A 787 13.53 -1.83 -3.36
C ILE A 787 14.74 -2.71 -3.03
N GLU A 788 15.81 -2.66 -3.83
CA GLU A 788 17.03 -3.44 -3.58
C GLU A 788 17.66 -3.09 -2.21
N ARG A 789 17.67 -1.80 -1.83
CA ARG A 789 18.17 -1.38 -0.50
C ARG A 789 17.26 -1.80 0.64
N LEU A 790 15.95 -1.91 0.42
CA LEU A 790 15.03 -2.43 1.42
C LEU A 790 15.26 -3.93 1.63
N MET A 791 15.40 -4.70 0.55
CA MET A 791 15.70 -6.14 0.62
C MET A 791 17.04 -6.42 1.31
N ASN A 792 18.13 -5.83 0.79
CA ASN A 792 19.48 -6.13 1.26
C ASN A 792 19.84 -5.38 2.57
N GLY A 793 19.19 -4.26 2.85
CA GLY A 793 19.46 -3.42 4.04
C GLY A 793 18.65 -3.80 5.28
N ASP A 794 17.66 -4.70 5.16
CA ASP A 794 16.83 -5.15 6.28
C ASP A 794 17.32 -6.48 6.85
N ARG A 795 17.84 -6.45 8.09
CA ARG A 795 18.27 -7.68 8.80
C ARG A 795 17.13 -8.66 9.04
N LEU A 796 15.91 -8.13 9.10
CA LEU A 796 14.70 -8.90 9.28
C LEU A 796 13.95 -8.96 7.95
N PHE A 797 14.62 -8.98 6.81
CA PHE A 797 13.97 -9.36 5.56
C PHE A 797 13.55 -10.84 5.61
N TYR A 798 12.40 -11.19 5.02
CA TYR A 798 11.79 -12.51 5.19
C TYR A 798 12.73 -13.66 4.77
N LEU A 799 13.38 -13.57 3.61
CA LEU A 799 14.37 -14.58 3.18
C LEU A 799 15.55 -14.70 4.14
N ALA A 800 16.03 -13.58 4.70
CA ALA A 800 17.07 -13.62 5.73
C ALA A 800 16.63 -14.43 6.95
N ARG A 801 15.36 -14.32 7.35
CA ARG A 801 14.80 -15.06 8.49
C ARG A 801 14.63 -16.54 8.17
N LEU A 802 14.09 -16.86 6.99
CA LEU A 802 13.85 -18.24 6.57
C LEU A 802 15.16 -19.01 6.37
N GLU A 803 16.14 -18.41 5.67
CA GLU A 803 17.43 -19.05 5.36
C GLU A 803 18.37 -19.16 6.59
N GLU A 804 18.43 -18.14 7.45
CA GLU A 804 19.40 -18.13 8.57
C GLU A 804 18.86 -18.77 9.86
N ALA A 805 17.54 -18.75 10.08
CA ALA A 805 16.95 -19.07 11.40
C ALA A 805 16.08 -20.34 11.44
N LEU A 806 15.56 -20.81 10.32
CA LEU A 806 14.72 -22.02 10.25
C LEU A 806 15.45 -23.14 9.50
N PRO A 807 15.22 -24.42 9.86
CA PRO A 807 15.55 -25.50 8.93
C PRO A 807 14.82 -25.24 7.61
N GLU A 808 15.52 -25.36 6.48
CA GLU A 808 14.97 -25.13 5.12
C GLU A 808 13.67 -25.92 4.84
N ALA A 809 13.33 -26.92 5.66
CA ALA A 809 12.15 -27.78 5.55
C ALA A 809 11.16 -27.64 6.74
N SER A 810 10.85 -26.41 7.19
CA SER A 810 9.78 -26.20 8.19
C SER A 810 8.49 -25.74 7.53
N ASP A 811 7.34 -26.12 8.07
CA ASP A 811 6.01 -25.75 7.58
C ASP A 811 5.85 -24.23 7.37
N LEU A 812 6.48 -23.41 8.21
CA LEU A 812 6.46 -21.94 8.07
C LEU A 812 7.22 -21.44 6.82
N VAL A 813 8.27 -22.14 6.39
CA VAL A 813 9.01 -21.78 5.16
C VAL A 813 8.11 -22.06 3.96
N GLU A 814 7.50 -23.25 3.90
CA GLU A 814 6.55 -23.63 2.86
C GLU A 814 5.36 -22.66 2.80
N GLN A 815 4.74 -22.39 3.95
CA GLN A 815 3.61 -21.46 4.03
C GLN A 815 3.96 -20.05 3.54
N ILE A 816 5.13 -19.50 3.88
CA ILE A 816 5.50 -18.15 3.45
C ILE A 816 5.87 -18.11 1.96
N LEU A 817 6.60 -19.10 1.44
CA LEU A 817 7.02 -19.11 0.04
C LEU A 817 5.86 -19.43 -0.92
N ALA A 818 4.91 -20.26 -0.49
CA ALA A 818 3.71 -20.56 -1.26
C ALA A 818 2.66 -19.43 -1.22
N LEU A 819 2.74 -18.54 -0.22
CA LEU A 819 1.69 -17.57 0.08
C LEU A 819 1.43 -16.60 -1.07
N GLN A 820 0.16 -16.49 -1.43
CA GLN A 820 -0.34 -15.44 -2.31
C GLN A 820 -1.10 -14.38 -1.52
N TYR A 821 -1.14 -13.15 -2.03
CA TYR A 821 -1.91 -12.10 -1.36
C TYR A 821 -3.41 -12.45 -1.32
N LYS A 822 -3.90 -13.21 -2.30
CA LYS A 822 -5.27 -13.71 -2.30
C LYS A 822 -5.59 -14.50 -1.02
N ASP A 823 -4.66 -15.32 -0.53
CA ASP A 823 -4.91 -16.18 0.63
C ASP A 823 -5.17 -15.35 1.89
N ILE A 824 -4.49 -14.21 2.00
CA ILE A 824 -4.69 -13.24 3.09
C ILE A 824 -6.06 -12.60 2.93
N VAL A 825 -6.40 -12.12 1.72
CA VAL A 825 -7.68 -11.45 1.46
C VAL A 825 -8.86 -12.40 1.71
N GLU A 826 -8.82 -13.62 1.19
CA GLU A 826 -9.89 -14.61 1.32
C GLU A 826 -10.16 -14.94 2.79
N ARG A 827 -9.13 -15.34 3.55
CA ARG A 827 -9.32 -15.74 4.96
C ARG A 827 -9.70 -14.58 5.90
N THR A 828 -9.39 -13.34 5.53
CA THR A 828 -9.66 -12.14 6.36
C THR A 828 -10.89 -11.36 5.93
N THR A 829 -11.55 -11.74 4.83
CA THR A 829 -12.77 -11.06 4.37
C THR A 829 -13.92 -12.00 4.04
N GLY A 830 -13.66 -13.31 3.94
CA GLY A 830 -14.63 -14.34 3.61
C GLY A 830 -15.03 -14.36 2.13
N VAL A 831 -14.27 -13.69 1.26
CA VAL A 831 -14.40 -13.86 -0.20
C VAL A 831 -13.66 -15.13 -0.63
N GLU A 832 -14.06 -15.71 -1.76
CA GLU A 832 -13.50 -16.93 -2.32
C GLU A 832 -13.25 -16.75 -3.82
N HIS A 833 -12.42 -17.63 -4.40
CA HIS A 833 -12.07 -17.71 -5.82
C HIS A 833 -11.42 -16.44 -6.41
N LEU A 834 -10.60 -15.72 -5.64
CA LEU A 834 -9.82 -14.60 -6.20
C LEU A 834 -8.80 -15.11 -7.23
N ALA A 835 -8.30 -14.25 -8.12
CA ALA A 835 -7.18 -14.63 -8.99
C ALA A 835 -5.95 -14.99 -8.14
N GLY A 836 -5.18 -16.02 -8.54
CA GLY A 836 -3.98 -16.47 -7.84
C GLY A 836 -3.04 -15.31 -7.53
N ASN A 837 -2.67 -14.55 -8.56
CA ASN A 837 -2.13 -13.22 -8.39
C ASN A 837 -3.26 -12.16 -8.48
N VAL A 838 -3.81 -11.78 -7.33
CA VAL A 838 -4.92 -10.81 -7.21
C VAL A 838 -4.58 -9.39 -7.71
N PHE A 839 -3.30 -9.11 -7.97
CA PHE A 839 -2.88 -7.85 -8.60
C PHE A 839 -3.03 -7.85 -10.12
N LEU A 840 -3.12 -9.01 -10.76
CA LEU A 840 -3.35 -9.14 -12.20
C LEU A 840 -4.84 -9.13 -12.53
N HIS A 841 -5.19 -8.43 -13.60
CA HIS A 841 -6.55 -8.38 -14.11
C HIS A 841 -6.82 -9.59 -15.00
N ALA A 842 -7.90 -10.32 -14.70
CA ALA A 842 -8.40 -11.37 -15.56
C ALA A 842 -9.37 -10.81 -16.61
N ASP A 843 -9.34 -11.38 -17.81
CA ASP A 843 -10.25 -11.07 -18.90
C ASP A 843 -11.67 -11.61 -18.63
N SER A 844 -11.78 -12.69 -17.86
CA SER A 844 -13.08 -13.26 -17.48
C SER A 844 -13.08 -13.95 -16.11
N TYR A 845 -14.27 -13.98 -15.50
CA TYR A 845 -14.53 -14.59 -14.19
C TYR A 845 -15.76 -15.50 -14.32
N LEU A 846 -15.62 -16.76 -13.91
CA LEU A 846 -16.59 -17.82 -14.16
C LEU A 846 -16.80 -18.66 -12.89
N GLU A 847 -18.06 -18.88 -12.50
CA GLU A 847 -18.42 -19.87 -11.48
C GLU A 847 -19.23 -20.97 -12.14
N LEU A 848 -18.59 -22.13 -12.37
CA LEU A 848 -19.22 -23.23 -13.07
C LEU A 848 -20.19 -23.93 -12.12
N GLY A 849 -21.46 -24.02 -12.50
CA GLY A 849 -22.43 -24.81 -11.71
C GLY A 849 -23.11 -24.08 -10.55
N ASP A 850 -22.90 -22.78 -10.39
CA ASP A 850 -23.68 -21.97 -9.45
C ASP A 850 -25.07 -21.56 -9.99
N THR A 851 -26.02 -21.29 -9.08
CA THR A 851 -27.41 -20.95 -9.44
C THR A 851 -27.61 -19.45 -9.64
N PRO A 852 -28.25 -18.96 -10.73
CA PRO A 852 -28.68 -17.57 -10.81
C PRO A 852 -29.84 -17.30 -9.84
N ASP A 853 -29.91 -16.09 -9.29
CA ASP A 853 -31.13 -15.62 -8.63
C ASP A 853 -32.32 -15.73 -9.62
N ALA A 854 -33.37 -16.43 -9.20
CA ALA A 854 -34.46 -16.86 -10.09
C ALA A 854 -35.22 -15.70 -10.77
N ASP A 855 -35.07 -14.48 -10.25
CA ASP A 855 -35.65 -13.25 -10.80
C ASP A 855 -34.79 -12.64 -11.94
N GLU A 856 -33.47 -12.90 -12.02
CA GLU A 856 -32.58 -12.41 -13.09
C GLU A 856 -32.72 -13.22 -14.41
N LEU A 857 -32.90 -14.53 -14.31
CA LEU A 857 -33.13 -15.45 -15.45
C LEU A 857 -34.31 -15.01 -16.35
N ALA A 858 -35.30 -14.32 -15.78
CA ALA A 858 -36.44 -13.81 -16.51
C ALA A 858 -36.17 -12.47 -17.23
N ALA A 859 -35.15 -11.72 -16.80
CA ALA A 859 -34.81 -10.40 -17.30
C ALA A 859 -33.72 -10.41 -18.40
N ARG A 860 -32.74 -11.33 -18.33
CA ARG A 860 -31.52 -11.30 -19.18
C ARG A 860 -31.61 -12.01 -20.54
N GLY A 861 -32.68 -12.77 -20.81
CA GLY A 861 -33.08 -13.15 -22.17
C GLY A 861 -31.99 -13.76 -23.08
N THR A 862 -31.58 -15.01 -22.81
CA THR A 862 -30.92 -15.95 -23.76
C THR A 862 -29.71 -15.44 -24.58
N GLU A 863 -28.50 -15.73 -24.11
CA GLU A 863 -27.37 -16.43 -24.80
C GLU A 863 -26.05 -16.22 -24.04
N ASP A 864 -25.93 -15.14 -23.27
CA ASP A 864 -24.69 -14.66 -22.63
C ASP A 864 -24.73 -14.69 -21.08
N ASP A 865 -24.93 -15.86 -20.47
CA ASP A 865 -25.05 -16.00 -19.00
C ASP A 865 -24.04 -17.04 -18.46
N PRO A 866 -23.10 -16.67 -17.57
CA PRO A 866 -22.06 -17.56 -17.04
C PRO A 866 -22.59 -18.64 -16.05
N HIS A 867 -23.76 -18.49 -15.42
CA HIS A 867 -24.25 -19.40 -14.36
C HIS A 867 -25.35 -20.37 -14.82
N LYS A 868 -25.29 -20.79 -16.08
CA LYS A 868 -26.48 -21.30 -16.79
C LYS A 868 -26.98 -22.68 -16.35
N TYR A 869 -26.18 -23.46 -15.60
CA TYR A 869 -26.42 -24.90 -15.41
C TYR A 869 -26.37 -25.43 -13.97
N GLY A 870 -26.29 -24.60 -12.93
CA GLY A 870 -26.25 -25.09 -11.54
C GLY A 870 -27.43 -25.99 -11.14
N ASP A 871 -28.64 -25.64 -11.58
CA ASP A 871 -29.83 -26.50 -11.42
C ASP A 871 -29.63 -27.94 -11.96
N LEU A 872 -28.84 -28.11 -13.03
CA LEU A 872 -28.55 -29.41 -13.63
C LEU A 872 -27.44 -30.15 -12.89
N VAL A 873 -26.39 -29.46 -12.47
CA VAL A 873 -25.30 -30.00 -11.64
C VAL A 873 -25.87 -30.58 -10.35
N GLU A 874 -26.64 -29.80 -9.60
CA GLU A 874 -27.30 -30.26 -8.36
C GLU A 874 -28.28 -31.43 -8.60
N THR A 875 -29.09 -31.34 -9.66
CA THR A 875 -30.11 -32.35 -9.95
C THR A 875 -29.50 -33.68 -10.36
N LEU A 876 -28.41 -33.65 -11.12
CA LEU A 876 -27.75 -34.82 -11.68
C LEU A 876 -26.64 -35.36 -10.77
N GLN A 877 -26.15 -34.55 -9.84
CA GLN A 877 -24.98 -34.82 -9.00
C GLN A 877 -23.77 -35.21 -9.85
N LEU A 878 -23.48 -34.36 -10.85
CA LEU A 878 -22.36 -34.52 -11.78
C LEU A 878 -21.62 -33.19 -11.83
N GLY A 879 -20.30 -33.23 -11.80
CA GLY A 879 -19.48 -32.06 -12.09
C GLY A 879 -19.56 -31.63 -13.55
N VAL A 880 -18.84 -30.57 -13.86
CA VAL A 880 -18.76 -29.89 -15.14
C VAL A 880 -17.59 -30.38 -15.98
N TYR A 881 -17.79 -30.37 -17.28
CA TYR A 881 -16.71 -30.50 -18.25
C TYR A 881 -16.65 -29.21 -19.04
N SER A 882 -15.63 -28.39 -18.79
CA SER A 882 -15.34 -27.18 -19.54
C SER A 882 -14.24 -27.46 -20.56
N ASP A 883 -14.51 -27.17 -21.84
CA ASP A 883 -13.54 -27.31 -22.93
C ASP A 883 -12.98 -25.96 -23.41
N GLN A 884 -11.85 -26.02 -24.14
CA GLN A 884 -11.06 -24.91 -24.71
C GLN A 884 -11.80 -24.10 -25.81
N GLY A 885 -13.09 -23.80 -25.63
CA GLY A 885 -13.92 -23.12 -26.61
C GLY A 885 -14.39 -24.05 -27.74
N GLY A 886 -15.43 -24.82 -27.46
CA GLY A 886 -16.10 -25.71 -28.42
C GLY A 886 -17.32 -25.12 -29.14
N SER A 887 -18.05 -25.98 -29.86
CA SER A 887 -19.35 -25.59 -30.43
C SER A 887 -20.41 -25.55 -29.33
N VAL A 888 -21.10 -24.42 -29.16
CA VAL A 888 -22.26 -24.26 -28.25
C VAL A 888 -23.46 -25.19 -28.54
N ALA A 889 -23.37 -26.08 -29.54
CA ALA A 889 -24.46 -26.93 -29.99
C ALA A 889 -24.90 -28.00 -28.98
N ASP A 890 -24.02 -28.34 -28.02
CA ASP A 890 -24.25 -29.36 -26.99
C ASP A 890 -24.07 -28.81 -25.56
N ASN A 891 -23.94 -27.47 -25.39
CA ASN A 891 -23.79 -26.83 -24.08
C ASN A 891 -25.00 -27.15 -23.16
N GLY A 892 -24.72 -27.50 -21.90
CA GLY A 892 -25.69 -27.98 -20.89
C GLY A 892 -26.14 -29.43 -21.04
N SER A 893 -25.49 -30.22 -21.90
CA SER A 893 -25.81 -31.64 -22.09
C SER A 893 -24.90 -32.55 -21.25
N THR A 894 -25.41 -33.73 -20.87
CA THR A 894 -24.56 -34.74 -20.22
C THR A 894 -23.66 -35.42 -21.24
N VAL A 895 -22.35 -35.28 -21.08
CA VAL A 895 -21.33 -35.96 -21.87
C VAL A 895 -20.62 -37.02 -21.04
N SER A 896 -19.90 -37.94 -21.70
CA SER A 896 -19.07 -38.91 -20.97
C SER A 896 -17.65 -38.91 -21.53
N VAL A 897 -16.70 -38.56 -20.67
CA VAL A 897 -15.27 -38.46 -20.94
C VAL A 897 -14.57 -39.45 -20.01
N GLY A 898 -13.69 -40.31 -20.53
CA GLY A 898 -13.00 -41.32 -19.72
C GLY A 898 -13.89 -42.38 -19.05
N GLY A 899 -15.21 -42.34 -19.22
CA GLY A 899 -16.17 -43.21 -18.52
C GLY A 899 -16.88 -42.53 -17.34
N ILE A 900 -16.49 -41.30 -17.00
CA ILE A 900 -17.18 -40.39 -16.07
C ILE A 900 -18.21 -39.57 -16.86
N SER A 901 -19.28 -39.11 -16.23
CA SER A 901 -20.32 -38.28 -16.88
C SER A 901 -20.26 -36.87 -16.31
N TYR A 902 -20.35 -35.87 -17.19
CA TYR A 902 -20.25 -34.46 -16.82
C TYR A 902 -21.39 -33.67 -17.44
N VAL A 903 -21.73 -32.52 -16.88
CA VAL A 903 -22.47 -31.48 -17.58
C VAL A 903 -21.48 -30.71 -18.45
N LEU A 904 -21.63 -30.74 -19.78
CA LEU A 904 -20.77 -29.98 -20.68
C LEU A 904 -21.07 -28.49 -20.53
N ASP A 905 -20.07 -27.70 -20.14
CA ASP A 905 -20.05 -26.26 -20.30
C ASP A 905 -19.12 -25.88 -21.47
N VAL A 906 -19.57 -24.96 -22.32
CA VAL A 906 -18.82 -24.53 -23.51
C VAL A 906 -18.66 -23.03 -23.47
N ARG A 907 -17.41 -22.59 -23.37
CA ARG A 907 -17.01 -21.17 -23.45
C ARG A 907 -17.20 -20.64 -24.89
N PRO A 908 -17.92 -19.53 -25.11
CA PRO A 908 -18.11 -18.99 -26.45
C PRO A 908 -16.78 -18.49 -27.04
N ASN A 909 -16.36 -19.05 -28.18
CA ASN A 909 -15.31 -18.42 -28.98
C ASN A 909 -15.85 -17.15 -29.65
N GLY A 910 -15.46 -15.97 -29.17
CA GLY A 910 -15.40 -14.75 -29.97
C GLY A 910 -16.32 -13.59 -29.62
N ASP A 911 -16.42 -13.20 -28.35
CA ASP A 911 -16.83 -11.84 -28.02
C ASP A 911 -15.65 -10.86 -28.06
N ILE A 912 -15.99 -9.61 -28.31
CA ILE A 912 -15.07 -8.45 -28.38
C ILE A 912 -14.62 -8.10 -26.97
N GLY A 913 -13.32 -7.94 -26.74
CA GLY A 913 -12.76 -7.49 -25.47
C GLY A 913 -13.24 -6.08 -25.08
N LEU A 914 -12.93 -5.69 -23.83
CA LEU A 914 -13.37 -4.45 -23.17
C LEU A 914 -12.95 -3.14 -23.90
N ASP A 915 -11.98 -3.20 -24.82
CA ASP A 915 -11.57 -2.06 -25.68
C ASP A 915 -12.49 -1.88 -26.92
N GLY A 916 -13.38 -2.83 -27.20
CA GLY A 916 -14.22 -2.86 -28.40
C GLY A 916 -13.47 -3.12 -29.72
N VAL A 917 -12.20 -3.56 -29.68
CA VAL A 917 -11.34 -3.75 -30.86
C VAL A 917 -10.40 -4.97 -30.82
N THR A 918 -10.00 -5.51 -29.67
CA THR A 918 -9.19 -6.73 -29.56
C THR A 918 -10.06 -7.95 -29.21
N PRO A 919 -9.90 -9.07 -29.94
CA PRO A 919 -10.50 -10.34 -29.56
C PRO A 919 -9.59 -11.03 -28.54
N VAL A 920 -9.84 -10.85 -27.26
CA VAL A 920 -9.29 -11.72 -26.19
C VAL A 920 -10.49 -12.40 -25.53
N ALA A 921 -11.06 -13.35 -26.26
CA ALA A 921 -12.10 -14.24 -25.76
C ALA A 921 -11.82 -15.63 -26.32
N GLY A 922 -11.65 -16.61 -25.44
CA GLY A 922 -11.27 -17.98 -25.76
C GLY A 922 -9.83 -18.30 -25.36
N PHE A 923 -9.15 -19.12 -26.16
CA PHE A 923 -7.90 -19.84 -25.85
C PHE A 923 -6.68 -19.07 -25.31
N ASP A 924 -6.63 -17.73 -25.38
CA ASP A 924 -5.47 -16.94 -24.92
C ASP A 924 -5.89 -15.90 -23.86
N ALA A 925 -7.05 -16.09 -23.21
CA ALA A 925 -7.61 -15.14 -22.24
C ALA A 925 -7.17 -15.50 -20.82
N HIS A 926 -6.97 -14.50 -19.96
CA HIS A 926 -6.73 -14.74 -18.53
C HIS A 926 -8.07 -14.98 -17.84
N GLU A 927 -8.29 -16.15 -17.26
CA GLU A 927 -9.58 -16.55 -16.71
C GLU A 927 -9.46 -16.97 -15.24
N VAL A 928 -10.42 -16.54 -14.42
CA VAL A 928 -10.63 -17.09 -13.08
C VAL A 928 -11.86 -17.99 -13.12
N ILE A 929 -11.69 -19.27 -12.79
CA ILE A 929 -12.71 -20.29 -12.96
C ILE A 929 -12.90 -21.08 -11.66
N GLY A 930 -14.05 -20.92 -11.02
CA GLY A 930 -14.52 -21.77 -9.94
C GLY A 930 -15.22 -23.03 -10.45
N GLY A 931 -14.89 -24.17 -9.85
CA GLY A 931 -15.47 -25.48 -10.08
C GLY A 931 -16.74 -25.73 -9.26
N THR A 932 -17.03 -27.00 -8.98
CA THR A 932 -18.17 -27.47 -8.19
C THR A 932 -17.71 -28.45 -7.13
N ASP A 933 -18.53 -28.72 -6.11
CA ASP A 933 -18.30 -29.81 -5.14
C ASP A 933 -18.34 -31.26 -5.74
N PHE A 934 -18.20 -31.44 -7.05
CA PHE A 934 -18.24 -32.73 -7.73
C PHE A 934 -17.13 -32.87 -8.77
N ASP A 935 -16.75 -34.13 -9.09
CA ASP A 935 -15.72 -34.44 -10.09
C ASP A 935 -15.84 -33.62 -11.39
N ASP A 936 -14.92 -32.69 -11.55
CA ASP A 936 -14.83 -31.72 -12.63
C ASP A 936 -13.72 -32.08 -13.62
N ARG A 937 -13.84 -31.45 -14.79
CA ARG A 937 -12.79 -31.49 -15.79
C ARG A 937 -12.73 -30.14 -16.52
N ILE A 938 -11.76 -29.31 -16.15
CA ILE A 938 -11.64 -27.93 -16.60
C ILE A 938 -10.34 -27.77 -17.40
N HIS A 939 -10.41 -27.11 -18.56
CA HIS A 939 -9.22 -26.72 -19.32
C HIS A 939 -9.27 -25.21 -19.53
N ALA A 940 -8.28 -24.46 -19.07
CA ALA A 940 -8.24 -23.01 -19.15
C ALA A 940 -7.78 -22.54 -20.54
N GLY A 941 -6.71 -23.15 -21.07
CA GLY A 941 -6.32 -23.01 -22.46
C GLY A 941 -4.97 -22.34 -22.58
N GLY A 942 -4.92 -21.03 -22.43
CA GLY A 942 -3.69 -20.27 -22.39
C GLY A 942 -4.01 -18.84 -22.02
N GLY A 943 -3.01 -18.09 -21.60
CA GLY A 943 -3.21 -16.91 -20.74
C GLY A 943 -2.72 -17.21 -19.33
N PHE A 944 -2.79 -16.24 -18.42
CA PHE A 944 -2.51 -16.42 -16.99
C PHE A 944 -3.81 -16.77 -16.28
N ASP A 945 -4.10 -18.06 -16.13
CA ASP A 945 -5.36 -18.57 -15.63
C ASP A 945 -5.32 -18.90 -14.14
N THR A 946 -6.49 -18.92 -13.49
CA THR A 946 -6.69 -19.38 -12.11
C THR A 946 -7.85 -20.35 -12.08
N LEU A 947 -7.61 -21.60 -11.65
CA LEU A 947 -8.60 -22.67 -11.59
C LEU A 947 -8.80 -23.18 -10.17
N TYR A 948 -10.05 -23.29 -9.74
CA TYR A 948 -10.46 -23.92 -8.50
C TYR A 948 -11.27 -25.19 -8.80
N GLY A 949 -10.88 -26.33 -8.23
CA GLY A 949 -11.63 -27.59 -8.29
C GLY A 949 -12.74 -27.69 -7.24
N GLU A 950 -12.56 -27.02 -6.10
CA GLU A 950 -13.40 -27.11 -4.90
C GLU A 950 -13.36 -28.48 -4.23
N GLY A 951 -14.22 -29.42 -4.63
CA GLY A 951 -14.14 -30.75 -4.07
C GLY A 951 -14.67 -31.81 -5.01
N GLY A 952 -14.27 -33.06 -4.81
CA GLY A 952 -14.48 -34.12 -5.79
C GLY A 952 -13.15 -34.56 -6.40
N ASP A 953 -13.18 -35.55 -7.30
CA ASP A 953 -11.94 -36.04 -7.95
C ASP A 953 -11.72 -35.32 -9.30
N ASP A 954 -11.09 -34.15 -9.24
CA ASP A 954 -11.02 -33.16 -10.31
C ASP A 954 -9.86 -33.36 -11.28
N ARG A 955 -9.99 -32.71 -12.44
CA ARG A 955 -8.96 -32.70 -13.48
C ARG A 955 -8.81 -31.31 -14.07
N LEU A 956 -7.81 -30.60 -13.59
CA LEU A 956 -7.52 -29.22 -13.97
C LEU A 956 -6.34 -29.18 -14.95
N PHE A 957 -6.45 -28.37 -15.99
CA PHE A 957 -5.42 -28.17 -17.01
C PHE A 957 -5.29 -26.67 -17.28
N GLY A 958 -4.13 -26.09 -16.92
CA GLY A 958 -3.82 -24.67 -17.16
C GLY A 958 -3.68 -24.41 -18.65
N GLY A 959 -2.54 -24.79 -19.23
CA GLY A 959 -2.30 -24.74 -20.66
C GLY A 959 -1.01 -24.01 -21.00
N ASP A 960 -1.09 -22.94 -21.80
CA ASP A 960 0.07 -22.10 -22.14
C ASP A 960 -0.01 -20.78 -21.34
N GLY A 961 0.94 -20.48 -20.46
CA GLY A 961 0.98 -19.28 -19.61
C GLY A 961 1.31 -19.64 -18.16
N ASP A 962 1.56 -18.63 -17.31
CA ASP A 962 1.88 -18.84 -15.89
C ASP A 962 0.55 -19.01 -15.10
N ASP A 963 0.16 -20.25 -14.83
CA ASP A 963 -1.17 -20.59 -14.32
C ASP A 963 -1.18 -20.92 -12.81
N TYR A 964 -2.34 -20.71 -12.18
CA TYR A 964 -2.64 -21.08 -10.80
C TYR A 964 -3.73 -22.15 -10.73
N LEU A 965 -3.43 -23.33 -10.18
CA LEU A 965 -4.38 -24.44 -10.08
C LEU A 965 -4.53 -24.90 -8.63
N TYR A 966 -5.75 -24.89 -8.11
CA TYR A 966 -6.10 -25.40 -6.77
C TYR A 966 -7.08 -26.57 -6.90
N GLY A 967 -6.67 -27.77 -6.48
CA GLY A 967 -7.49 -28.98 -6.49
C GLY A 967 -8.63 -28.90 -5.49
N GLY A 968 -8.30 -28.59 -4.24
CA GLY A 968 -9.27 -28.46 -3.16
C GLY A 968 -9.37 -29.77 -2.40
N GLY A 969 -10.55 -30.40 -2.31
CA GLY A 969 -10.72 -31.64 -1.57
C GLY A 969 -11.12 -32.84 -2.43
N GLY A 970 -10.28 -33.85 -2.54
CA GLY A 970 -10.54 -35.11 -3.26
C GLY A 970 -9.26 -35.64 -3.91
N ASP A 971 -9.35 -36.73 -4.69
CA ASP A 971 -8.15 -37.27 -5.34
C ASP A 971 -7.97 -36.61 -6.74
N ASP A 972 -7.20 -35.53 -6.80
CA ASP A 972 -7.13 -34.62 -7.95
C ASP A 972 -5.99 -34.91 -8.94
N VAL A 973 -6.14 -34.35 -10.15
CA VAL A 973 -5.08 -34.34 -11.16
C VAL A 973 -4.92 -32.96 -11.77
N LEU A 974 -3.78 -32.33 -11.46
CA LEU A 974 -3.40 -31.01 -11.95
C LEU A 974 -2.27 -31.15 -12.98
N ASP A 975 -2.33 -30.33 -14.04
CA ASP A 975 -1.35 -30.25 -15.13
C ASP A 975 -1.24 -28.76 -15.50
N GLY A 976 -0.13 -28.11 -15.10
CA GLY A 976 0.11 -26.67 -15.32
C GLY A 976 0.18 -26.38 -16.82
N GLY A 977 1.21 -26.91 -17.47
CA GLY A 977 1.36 -26.91 -18.92
C GLY A 977 2.70 -26.34 -19.35
N GLU A 978 2.70 -25.18 -20.01
CA GLU A 978 3.90 -24.45 -20.40
C GLU A 978 3.86 -23.05 -19.75
N GLY A 979 4.82 -22.70 -18.92
CA GLY A 979 4.84 -21.45 -18.14
C GLY A 979 5.52 -21.69 -16.79
N GLU A 980 5.61 -20.65 -15.97
CA GLU A 980 5.93 -20.79 -14.54
C GLU A 980 4.63 -21.00 -13.76
N ASP A 981 4.25 -22.27 -13.52
CA ASP A 981 2.96 -22.61 -12.94
C ASP A 981 3.04 -22.81 -11.41
N GLN A 982 1.94 -22.51 -10.71
CA GLN A 982 1.76 -22.86 -9.30
C GLN A 982 0.55 -23.78 -9.11
N LEU A 983 0.80 -24.97 -8.58
CA LEU A 983 -0.19 -26.03 -8.40
C LEU A 983 -0.30 -26.40 -6.92
N ASP A 984 -1.53 -26.44 -6.40
CA ASP A 984 -1.86 -26.90 -5.05
C ASP A 984 -2.90 -28.02 -5.10
N GLY A 985 -2.54 -29.20 -4.59
CA GLY A 985 -3.43 -30.37 -4.52
C GLY A 985 -4.54 -30.21 -3.48
N GLY A 986 -4.21 -29.67 -2.31
CA GLY A 986 -5.14 -29.60 -1.18
C GLY A 986 -5.27 -30.91 -0.38
N ASP A 987 -6.50 -31.33 -0.08
CA ASP A 987 -6.80 -32.53 0.71
C ASP A 987 -7.04 -33.74 -0.21
N GLY A 988 -6.22 -34.79 -0.19
CA GLY A 988 -6.49 -36.03 -0.93
C GLY A 988 -5.24 -36.76 -1.42
N ASP A 989 -5.37 -37.88 -2.15
CA ASP A 989 -4.20 -38.52 -2.77
C ASP A 989 -4.00 -37.95 -4.22
N ASP A 990 -3.20 -36.89 -4.36
CA ASP A 990 -3.16 -36.06 -5.57
C ASP A 990 -2.06 -36.41 -6.58
N ILE A 991 -2.25 -35.91 -7.81
CA ILE A 991 -1.22 -35.98 -8.86
C ILE A 991 -1.00 -34.64 -9.56
N LEU A 992 0.11 -34.00 -9.24
CA LEU A 992 0.51 -32.70 -9.79
C LEU A 992 1.61 -32.86 -10.84
N ARG A 993 1.50 -32.12 -11.94
CA ARG A 993 2.49 -32.06 -13.00
C ARG A 993 2.69 -30.63 -13.42
N ALA A 994 3.93 -30.16 -13.36
CA ALA A 994 4.38 -28.93 -14.01
C ALA A 994 3.93 -28.91 -15.48
N GLY A 995 4.48 -29.82 -16.30
CA GLY A 995 4.04 -30.01 -17.68
C GLY A 995 5.18 -30.48 -18.59
N PRO A 996 4.91 -31.03 -19.78
CA PRO A 996 5.96 -31.65 -20.60
C PRO A 996 6.65 -30.68 -21.57
N GLY A 997 7.72 -30.01 -21.17
CA GLY A 997 8.49 -29.19 -22.13
C GLY A 997 9.11 -27.92 -21.58
N THR A 998 8.71 -27.55 -20.37
CA THR A 998 9.15 -26.37 -19.63
C THR A 998 10.65 -26.44 -19.32
N MET A 999 11.26 -25.26 -19.29
CA MET A 999 12.58 -25.00 -18.68
C MET A 999 12.40 -23.87 -17.65
N ASP A 1000 11.17 -23.69 -17.21
CA ASP A 1000 10.61 -22.58 -16.44
C ASP A 1000 10.41 -23.12 -15.02
N GLY A 1001 10.51 -22.27 -13.99
CA GLY A 1001 10.47 -22.75 -12.61
C GLY A 1001 9.03 -22.91 -12.12
N ASP A 1002 8.64 -24.14 -11.77
CA ASP A 1002 7.29 -24.44 -11.28
C ASP A 1002 7.23 -24.62 -9.75
N VAL A 1003 6.09 -24.31 -9.13
CA VAL A 1003 5.83 -24.55 -7.70
C VAL A 1003 4.70 -25.56 -7.51
N LEU A 1004 5.00 -26.71 -6.90
CA LEU A 1004 4.03 -27.80 -6.68
C LEU A 1004 3.87 -28.07 -5.17
N LEU A 1005 2.64 -27.95 -4.67
CA LEU A 1005 2.24 -28.19 -3.29
C LEU A 1005 1.30 -29.40 -3.23
N GLY A 1006 1.74 -30.49 -2.61
CA GLY A 1006 0.98 -31.74 -2.50
C GLY A 1006 -0.20 -31.67 -1.53
N GLY A 1007 -0.03 -30.96 -0.41
CA GLY A 1007 -1.07 -30.81 0.60
C GLY A 1007 -1.17 -32.01 1.56
N ASP A 1008 -2.38 -32.36 1.97
CA ASP A 1008 -2.67 -33.44 2.92
C ASP A 1008 -3.02 -34.73 2.17
N GLY A 1009 -2.13 -35.73 2.14
CA GLY A 1009 -2.32 -36.79 1.15
C GLY A 1009 -1.33 -37.95 1.11
N ASN A 1010 -1.20 -38.55 -0.07
CA ASN A 1010 -0.06 -39.40 -0.45
C ASN A 1010 0.22 -39.10 -1.91
N ASP A 1011 0.98 -38.04 -2.13
CA ASP A 1011 0.87 -37.30 -3.38
C ASP A 1011 1.96 -37.71 -4.37
N GLN A 1012 1.72 -37.39 -5.64
CA GLN A 1012 2.66 -37.62 -6.72
C GLN A 1012 2.96 -36.32 -7.45
N LEU A 1013 4.16 -35.79 -7.23
CA LEU A 1013 4.61 -34.52 -7.79
C LEU A 1013 5.70 -34.75 -8.85
N PHE A 1014 5.57 -34.08 -10.00
CA PHE A 1014 6.50 -34.17 -11.12
C PHE A 1014 6.87 -32.77 -11.65
N GLY A 1015 8.10 -32.32 -11.39
CA GLY A 1015 8.59 -30.96 -11.75
C GLY A 1015 8.96 -30.78 -13.23
N ALA A 1016 9.22 -31.89 -13.94
CA ALA A 1016 9.55 -31.87 -15.36
C ALA A 1016 10.91 -31.23 -15.70
N GLY A 1017 11.00 -29.95 -16.00
CA GLY A 1017 12.28 -29.32 -16.33
C GLY A 1017 12.22 -27.83 -16.11
N GLY A 1018 13.33 -27.24 -15.67
CA GLY A 1018 13.27 -25.95 -15.00
C GLY A 1018 13.81 -26.08 -13.59
N ASP A 1019 13.94 -24.96 -12.88
CA ASP A 1019 14.42 -24.96 -11.51
C ASP A 1019 13.19 -24.90 -10.59
N ASP A 1020 12.70 -26.08 -10.20
CA ASP A 1020 11.37 -26.25 -9.58
C ASP A 1020 11.40 -26.25 -8.04
N GLU A 1021 10.30 -25.88 -7.40
CA GLU A 1021 10.06 -26.05 -5.96
C GLU A 1021 8.91 -27.03 -5.71
N LEU A 1022 9.20 -28.15 -5.04
CA LEU A 1022 8.24 -29.25 -4.82
C LEU A 1022 8.10 -29.58 -3.33
N TYR A 1023 6.86 -29.51 -2.83
CA TYR A 1023 6.52 -29.73 -1.42
C TYR A 1023 5.49 -30.86 -1.31
N GLY A 1024 5.84 -31.94 -0.61
CA GLY A 1024 4.97 -33.10 -0.44
C GLY A 1024 3.85 -32.92 0.60
N GLY A 1025 4.00 -31.99 1.55
CA GLY A 1025 3.02 -31.78 2.61
C GLY A 1025 2.93 -32.94 3.62
N SER A 1026 1.72 -33.26 4.08
CA SER A 1026 1.50 -34.39 5.01
C SER A 1026 1.23 -35.65 4.22
N GLY A 1027 1.88 -36.79 4.50
CA GLY A 1027 1.58 -37.96 3.69
C GLY A 1027 2.66 -39.01 3.60
N ASN A 1028 2.63 -39.81 2.53
CA ASN A 1028 3.80 -40.60 2.13
C ASN A 1028 4.01 -40.36 0.64
N ASP A 1029 4.81 -39.36 0.34
CA ASP A 1029 4.71 -38.72 -0.97
C ASP A 1029 5.78 -39.27 -1.93
N ALA A 1030 5.53 -39.11 -3.22
CA ALA A 1030 6.41 -39.54 -4.29
C ALA A 1030 6.74 -38.36 -5.20
N ILE A 1031 7.93 -37.79 -5.03
CA ILE A 1031 8.34 -36.56 -5.71
C ILE A 1031 9.49 -36.85 -6.68
N ASP A 1032 9.37 -36.40 -7.93
CA ASP A 1032 10.40 -36.47 -8.99
C ASP A 1032 10.61 -35.09 -9.63
N GLY A 1033 11.71 -34.40 -9.25
CA GLY A 1033 12.06 -33.08 -9.80
C GLY A 1033 12.52 -33.12 -11.26
N HIS A 1034 12.86 -34.30 -11.77
CA HIS A 1034 13.27 -34.49 -13.16
C HIS A 1034 14.52 -33.73 -13.63
N ALA A 1035 14.46 -32.50 -14.13
CA ALA A 1035 15.61 -31.87 -14.81
C ALA A 1035 15.72 -30.36 -14.60
N GLY A 1036 16.36 -29.94 -13.52
CA GLY A 1036 17.00 -28.65 -13.37
C GLY A 1036 17.59 -28.54 -11.98
N PHE A 1037 17.69 -27.34 -11.43
CA PHE A 1037 18.16 -27.13 -10.06
C PHE A 1037 16.98 -27.12 -9.08
N ASP A 1038 16.47 -28.32 -8.78
CA ASP A 1038 15.21 -28.46 -8.06
C ASP A 1038 15.41 -28.34 -6.53
N ARG A 1039 14.39 -27.81 -5.84
CA ARG A 1039 14.24 -27.84 -4.39
C ARG A 1039 13.09 -28.77 -4.02
N ILE A 1040 13.38 -29.81 -3.25
CA ILE A 1040 12.41 -30.86 -2.94
C ILE A 1040 12.29 -31.05 -1.43
N PHE A 1041 11.07 -30.92 -0.94
CA PHE A 1041 10.70 -31.11 0.46
C PHE A 1041 9.65 -32.21 0.56
N GLY A 1042 9.98 -33.31 1.26
CA GLY A 1042 9.04 -34.43 1.43
C GLY A 1042 7.98 -34.20 2.51
N GLY A 1043 8.13 -33.19 3.36
CA GLY A 1043 7.18 -32.92 4.43
C GLY A 1043 7.09 -34.04 5.47
N ALA A 1044 5.87 -34.32 5.95
CA ALA A 1044 5.60 -35.20 7.07
C ALA A 1044 5.18 -36.61 6.62
N GLY A 1045 6.12 -37.56 6.61
CA GLY A 1045 5.83 -39.00 6.66
C GLY A 1045 6.95 -39.87 6.09
N ASP A 1046 6.62 -40.97 5.39
CA ASP A 1046 7.60 -41.89 4.79
C ASP A 1046 7.72 -41.68 3.26
N ASP A 1047 8.50 -40.68 2.84
CA ASP A 1047 8.50 -40.17 1.45
C ASP A 1047 9.54 -40.84 0.52
N VAL A 1048 9.32 -40.68 -0.78
CA VAL A 1048 10.19 -41.14 -1.87
C VAL A 1048 10.55 -39.97 -2.77
N LEU A 1049 11.76 -39.45 -2.60
CA LEU A 1049 12.24 -38.25 -3.31
C LEU A 1049 13.30 -38.61 -4.37
N THR A 1050 13.14 -38.07 -5.57
CA THR A 1050 14.09 -38.20 -6.70
C THR A 1050 14.36 -36.83 -7.32
N GLY A 1051 15.53 -36.23 -7.09
CA GLY A 1051 15.89 -34.94 -7.71
C GLY A 1051 16.20 -35.00 -9.21
N GLY A 1052 16.36 -36.19 -9.78
CA GLY A 1052 16.57 -36.28 -11.22
C GLY A 1052 17.93 -35.74 -11.67
N GLY A 1053 17.97 -34.50 -12.17
CA GLY A 1053 18.82 -34.10 -13.27
C GLY A 1053 19.55 -32.77 -13.19
N GLY A 1054 19.86 -32.17 -12.05
CA GLY A 1054 20.78 -31.01 -11.97
C GLY A 1054 21.63 -31.08 -10.71
N ASP A 1055 21.88 -29.93 -10.08
CA ASP A 1055 22.42 -29.85 -8.72
C ASP A 1055 21.27 -29.55 -7.74
N ASP A 1056 20.50 -30.59 -7.39
CA ASP A 1056 19.24 -30.49 -6.62
C ASP A 1056 19.47 -30.41 -5.09
N THR A 1057 18.51 -29.82 -4.38
CA THR A 1057 18.42 -29.77 -2.91
C THR A 1057 17.28 -30.66 -2.42
N ILE A 1058 17.57 -31.64 -1.53
CA ILE A 1058 16.64 -32.68 -1.03
C ILE A 1058 16.91 -33.00 0.45
#